data_AF-A0AAN7WL05-F1
#
_entry.id   AF-A0AAN7WL05-F1
#
_cell.length_a   1.000
_cell.length_b   1.000
_cell.length_c   1.000
_cell.angle_alpha   90.00
_cell.angle_beta   90.00
_cell.angle_gamma   90.00
#
_symmetry.space_group_name_H-M   'P 1'
#
loop_
_entity.id
_entity.type
_entity.pdbx_description
1 polymer ?
#
loop_
_entity_poly.entity_id
_entity_poly.type
_entity_poly.pdbx_seq_one_letter_code
_entity_poly.pdbx_strand_id
1 'polypeptide(L)'
;MTYIDNNKDDTFYLGFDLSTQQLKCLAITQNLKIVHSETVEFDKDLPHYGTQKGVFINNERIESPVAMWLEALDLVLTKYKSANFPLDRVQAISGSCQQHGSVYWSKQAPNLLKKGIKNDETTTLIEQLYPMAFTRLTAPNWQDHSTGSQCQQLETLTGGPSKMANITGSRAHFRFTGSQILKIAQEEPETYAITDTITLVSNFLSSILCGKLIPLEEADCCGMNLYDIPKRDFNRDLTQYINTEASNNSHNPKNNKTLVEKLLGPPIKCGFTPHNLGPIGTYFIKKFGFKKGCNIFPFTGDNLATICSLPLQQNDILVSLGTSTTVLLVTDQYHPSPNYHFFIHPAIQNTYMGMICYCNGALARERIRDELNKNHNLPTSNSWELFNKAILDKNVDTSNELGVYFPLSEIVPSVSPVTKRIIFDKTTGEIDHEVKQFINKSHDAKNIVESQALSCRVRISPLLNNSVKENKSTNKKVTVSFDYDKDIPLAQFLHKRPNRAFFVGGASKNDAIVTKFAQILGATEGNYRLDTPNSCALGGCYLALWSDLYKKEIISSKFDVFLQEKFPWNELEHICNSNTDIWNEYNNKIVPLSRLESSLSIQPFLMPAMSPTMEKGGIVNWKFKPGEKFEAGDVLLEVETDKAQIDVEAQDDGQMAKILVDDGAKDVSVGTLIAYLADSDDDLSKLVIPTSDSQILNNKTNQSSKEVARSNITNLTKRETTTSENITDSSSTELLPSAAILCSQNNISIQEAKNKIAGSGLHGKILKGDVLAYLNMIPKESVDKISQYVELNSKLDLSNIEIQKVTTSNAESTENGKKEEIDTVEESTTNTAKITPISFTEDLIISIPSNVTFNELRHSMKKFIQEAYHYSHKPSISTSQYFDPIFEDLLTVSPRQSRFHYDYNLLCMDKSTKQSERDIFDILSSDSSTTKCGNAQSNQTSSNECLLTINVNVDNNFTDSLEKANKFINYIKQLESVA
;
A
#
# COMPACT_ATOMS: atom_id res chain seq x y z
N MET A 1 14.77 -30.54 10.43
CA MET A 1 15.97 -31.28 9.99
C MET A 1 15.53 -32.62 9.42
N THR A 2 15.27 -32.69 8.13
CA THR A 2 15.11 -33.96 7.41
C THR A 2 16.51 -34.38 6.96
N TYR A 3 16.96 -35.54 7.39
CA TYR A 3 18.20 -36.17 6.92
C TYR A 3 18.19 -36.16 5.38
N ILE A 4 19.22 -35.57 4.75
CA ILE A 4 19.54 -35.84 3.35
C ILE A 4 19.90 -37.32 3.33
N ASP A 5 19.07 -38.13 2.69
CA ASP A 5 19.34 -39.55 2.52
C ASP A 5 20.68 -39.65 1.78
N ASN A 6 21.65 -40.35 2.37
CA ASN A 6 23.06 -40.35 1.94
C ASN A 6 23.28 -41.17 0.66
N ASN A 7 22.27 -41.29 -0.20
CA ASN A 7 22.44 -41.89 -1.50
C ASN A 7 23.28 -40.92 -2.35
N LYS A 8 24.51 -41.33 -2.71
CA LYS A 8 25.45 -40.48 -3.44
C LYS A 8 24.99 -40.13 -4.86
N ASP A 9 23.99 -40.84 -5.37
CA ASP A 9 23.48 -40.72 -6.74
C ASP A 9 22.32 -39.74 -6.90
N ASP A 10 21.69 -39.28 -5.82
CA ASP A 10 20.59 -38.30 -5.91
C ASP A 10 21.05 -37.00 -6.58
N THR A 11 20.17 -36.41 -7.37
CA THR A 11 20.40 -35.14 -8.04
C THR A 11 19.38 -34.11 -7.59
N PHE A 12 19.80 -32.85 -7.54
CA PHE A 12 19.00 -31.77 -6.96
C PHE A 12 18.67 -30.70 -7.99
N TYR A 13 17.53 -30.04 -7.76
CA TYR A 13 16.99 -28.97 -8.59
C TYR A 13 16.61 -27.83 -7.67
N LEU A 14 17.08 -26.62 -8.00
CA LEU A 14 16.85 -25.44 -7.17
C LEU A 14 15.77 -24.53 -7.77
N GLY A 15 14.96 -23.98 -6.88
CA GLY A 15 13.99 -22.94 -7.16
C GLY A 15 14.24 -21.76 -6.24
N PHE A 16 14.56 -20.61 -6.81
CA PHE A 16 14.66 -19.36 -6.09
C PHE A 16 13.32 -18.65 -6.04
N ASP A 17 13.13 -17.83 -5.01
CA ASP A 17 12.01 -16.91 -4.87
C ASP A 17 12.50 -15.59 -4.30
N LEU A 18 12.75 -14.60 -5.17
CA LEU A 18 13.11 -13.25 -4.77
C LEU A 18 11.85 -12.42 -4.56
N SER A 19 11.26 -12.55 -3.38
CA SER A 19 10.05 -11.84 -2.96
C SER A 19 10.38 -10.43 -2.44
N THR A 20 9.35 -9.69 -2.01
CA THR A 20 9.52 -8.34 -1.47
C THR A 20 10.29 -8.30 -0.15
N GLN A 21 10.08 -9.28 0.74
CA GLN A 21 10.62 -9.27 2.11
C GLN A 21 11.80 -10.21 2.31
N GLN A 22 12.04 -11.12 1.37
CA GLN A 22 13.03 -12.18 1.52
C GLN A 22 13.47 -12.75 0.17
N LEU A 23 14.67 -13.33 0.16
CA LEU A 23 15.12 -14.27 -0.87
C LEU A 23 15.10 -15.69 -0.30
N LYS A 24 14.27 -16.55 -0.88
CA LYS A 24 14.22 -17.98 -0.53
C LYS A 24 14.85 -18.81 -1.64
N CYS A 25 15.55 -19.88 -1.26
CA CYS A 25 16.00 -20.91 -2.18
C CYS A 25 15.55 -22.27 -1.63
N LEU A 26 15.00 -23.11 -2.51
CA LEU A 26 14.48 -24.41 -2.17
C LEU A 26 15.13 -25.46 -3.08
N ALA A 27 15.39 -26.64 -2.52
CA ALA A 27 15.96 -27.78 -3.23
C ALA A 27 15.00 -28.97 -3.21
N ILE A 28 14.75 -29.55 -4.37
CA ILE A 28 14.01 -30.80 -4.52
C ILE A 28 14.86 -31.90 -5.15
N THR A 29 14.41 -33.14 -4.96
CA THR A 29 14.87 -34.32 -5.72
C THR A 29 14.07 -34.48 -7.02
N GLN A 30 14.46 -35.46 -7.86
CA GLN A 30 13.71 -35.85 -9.06
C GLN A 30 12.28 -36.36 -8.76
N ASN A 31 11.97 -36.70 -7.51
CA ASN A 31 10.67 -37.19 -7.06
C ASN A 31 9.82 -36.08 -6.41
N LEU A 32 10.12 -34.80 -6.70
CA LEU A 32 9.43 -33.62 -6.17
C LEU A 32 9.54 -33.41 -4.65
N LYS A 33 10.24 -34.29 -3.93
CA LYS A 33 10.45 -34.17 -2.49
C LYS A 33 11.38 -33.00 -2.18
N ILE A 34 10.91 -32.10 -1.33
CA ILE A 34 11.69 -31.02 -0.73
C ILE A 34 12.72 -31.63 0.23
N VAL A 35 14.00 -31.33 0.01
CA VAL A 35 15.11 -31.86 0.82
C VAL A 35 15.84 -30.79 1.61
N HIS A 36 15.81 -29.54 1.15
CA HIS A 36 16.48 -28.44 1.82
C HIS A 36 15.85 -27.11 1.39
N SER A 37 15.94 -26.10 2.26
CA SER A 37 15.57 -24.73 1.93
C SER A 37 16.29 -23.78 2.87
N GLU A 38 16.74 -22.66 2.32
CA GLU A 38 17.27 -21.53 3.08
C GLU A 38 16.54 -20.26 2.68
N THR A 39 16.49 -19.31 3.60
CA THR A 39 15.84 -18.02 3.41
C THR A 39 16.70 -16.92 4.00
N VAL A 40 16.76 -15.79 3.29
CA VAL A 40 17.33 -14.54 3.78
C VAL A 40 16.18 -13.55 3.93
N GLU A 41 15.84 -13.22 5.17
CA GLU A 41 14.81 -12.23 5.49
C GLU A 41 15.46 -10.84 5.52
N PHE A 42 15.05 -9.92 4.65
CA PHE A 42 15.83 -8.70 4.39
C PHE A 42 16.04 -7.82 5.61
N ASP A 43 14.97 -7.44 6.32
CA ASP A 43 15.10 -6.54 7.47
C ASP A 43 15.84 -7.18 8.66
N LYS A 44 15.79 -8.50 8.76
CA LYS A 44 16.38 -9.27 9.86
C LYS A 44 17.84 -9.62 9.60
N ASP A 45 18.12 -10.14 8.42
CA ASP A 45 19.44 -10.65 8.04
C ASP A 45 20.32 -9.56 7.40
N LEU A 46 19.72 -8.49 6.86
CA LEU A 46 20.42 -7.37 6.20
C LEU A 46 19.95 -5.99 6.74
N PRO A 47 19.92 -5.77 8.07
CA PRO A 47 19.33 -4.58 8.68
C PRO A 47 20.05 -3.27 8.31
N HIS A 48 21.31 -3.33 7.84
CA HIS A 48 22.10 -2.16 7.46
C HIS A 48 21.55 -1.41 6.25
N TYR A 49 20.66 -2.02 5.46
CA TYR A 49 19.94 -1.30 4.41
C TYR A 49 18.85 -0.38 4.93
N GLY A 50 18.40 -0.55 6.19
CA GLY A 50 17.35 0.29 6.78
C GLY A 50 15.99 0.16 6.09
N THR A 51 15.72 -0.98 5.45
CA THR A 51 14.41 -1.26 4.84
C THR A 51 13.35 -1.54 5.89
N GLN A 52 12.09 -1.31 5.51
CA GLN A 52 10.93 -1.78 6.25
C GLN A 52 10.13 -2.71 5.34
N LYS A 53 10.00 -3.97 5.74
CA LYS A 53 9.46 -5.06 4.93
C LYS A 53 10.17 -5.17 3.57
N GLY A 54 11.49 -4.99 3.55
CA GLY A 54 12.32 -5.13 2.34
C GLY A 54 12.22 -3.99 1.32
N VAL A 55 11.58 -2.86 1.69
CA VAL A 55 11.43 -1.69 0.82
C VAL A 55 11.78 -0.39 1.55
N PHE A 56 12.11 0.63 0.77
CA PHE A 56 12.03 2.03 1.14
C PHE A 56 10.65 2.56 0.80
N ILE A 57 10.04 3.27 1.75
CA ILE A 57 8.74 3.91 1.58
C ILE A 57 8.96 5.42 1.67
N ASN A 58 8.63 6.14 0.60
CA ASN A 58 8.68 7.59 0.54
C ASN A 58 7.39 8.12 -0.11
N ASN A 59 6.42 8.48 0.73
CA ASN A 59 5.04 8.75 0.30
C ASN A 59 4.48 7.57 -0.52
N GLU A 60 4.05 7.82 -1.76
CA GLU A 60 3.51 6.81 -2.67
C GLU A 60 4.61 6.01 -3.41
N ARG A 61 5.87 6.44 -3.32
CA ARG A 61 7.00 5.81 -3.99
C ARG A 61 7.56 4.69 -3.12
N ILE A 62 7.55 3.47 -3.64
CA ILE A 62 8.01 2.27 -2.92
C ILE A 62 9.04 1.54 -3.75
N GLU A 63 10.24 1.37 -3.19
CA GLU A 63 11.39 0.84 -3.93
C GLU A 63 12.22 -0.13 -3.11
N SER A 64 12.87 -1.07 -3.77
CA SER A 64 13.81 -1.99 -3.13
C SER A 64 15.26 -1.65 -3.52
N PRO A 65 16.23 -1.70 -2.58
CA PRO A 65 17.64 -1.56 -2.92
C PRO A 65 18.14 -2.75 -3.76
N VAL A 66 18.73 -2.50 -4.93
CA VAL A 66 19.26 -3.57 -5.79
C VAL A 66 20.47 -4.25 -5.13
N ALA A 67 21.27 -3.49 -4.37
CA ALA A 67 22.41 -4.04 -3.62
C ALA A 67 21.97 -5.11 -2.62
N MET A 68 20.85 -4.89 -1.92
CA MET A 68 20.30 -5.84 -0.94
C MET A 68 20.01 -7.20 -1.57
N TRP A 69 19.49 -7.23 -2.79
CA TRP A 69 19.24 -8.49 -3.52
C TRP A 69 20.54 -9.21 -3.90
N LEU A 70 21.60 -8.47 -4.23
CA LEU A 70 22.92 -9.05 -4.49
C LEU A 70 23.53 -9.66 -3.22
N GLU A 71 23.45 -8.96 -2.07
CA GLU A 71 23.91 -9.49 -0.79
C GLU A 71 23.12 -10.73 -0.37
N ALA A 72 21.80 -10.66 -0.52
CA ALA A 72 20.92 -11.77 -0.16
C ALA A 72 21.24 -13.03 -0.96
N LEU A 73 21.60 -12.91 -2.24
CA LEU A 73 21.98 -14.06 -3.07
C LEU A 73 23.29 -14.70 -2.59
N ASP A 74 24.30 -13.89 -2.24
CA ASP A 74 25.52 -14.42 -1.65
C ASP A 74 25.25 -15.07 -0.29
N LEU A 75 24.40 -14.46 0.54
CA LEU A 75 24.09 -14.92 1.88
C LEU A 75 23.28 -16.23 1.86
N VAL A 76 22.26 -16.36 1.02
CA VAL A 76 21.45 -17.59 0.94
C VAL A 76 22.31 -18.77 0.49
N LEU A 77 23.23 -18.57 -0.46
CA LEU A 77 24.16 -19.61 -0.90
C LEU A 77 25.25 -19.91 0.13
N THR A 78 25.65 -18.91 0.94
CA THR A 78 26.51 -19.12 2.10
C THR A 78 25.82 -19.98 3.16
N LYS A 79 24.51 -19.78 3.39
CA LYS A 79 23.71 -20.64 4.28
C LYS A 79 23.67 -22.09 3.78
N TYR A 80 23.45 -22.31 2.47
CA TYR A 80 23.53 -23.64 1.84
C TYR A 80 24.91 -24.30 2.04
N LYS A 81 26.00 -23.55 1.83
CA LYS A 81 27.37 -24.05 2.06
C LYS A 81 27.61 -24.40 3.53
N SER A 82 27.13 -23.56 4.45
CA SER A 82 27.24 -23.77 5.90
C SER A 82 26.42 -24.98 6.38
N ALA A 83 25.29 -25.24 5.72
CA ALA A 83 24.47 -26.43 5.94
C ALA A 83 25.06 -27.72 5.32
N ASN A 84 26.24 -27.65 4.69
CA ASN A 84 26.87 -28.74 3.94
C ASN A 84 25.95 -29.35 2.85
N PHE A 85 25.08 -28.53 2.24
CA PHE A 85 24.27 -28.99 1.13
C PHE A 85 25.13 -29.22 -0.12
N PRO A 86 25.00 -30.36 -0.83
CA PRO A 86 25.88 -30.71 -1.95
C PRO A 86 25.53 -29.96 -3.24
N LEU A 87 25.95 -28.70 -3.34
CA LEU A 87 25.73 -27.84 -4.52
C LEU A 87 26.38 -28.39 -5.80
N ASP A 88 27.39 -29.25 -5.68
CA ASP A 88 28.04 -29.97 -6.77
C ASP A 88 27.15 -31.01 -7.45
N ARG A 89 26.00 -31.34 -6.83
CA ARG A 89 25.00 -32.28 -7.34
C ARG A 89 23.75 -31.61 -7.93
N VAL A 90 23.70 -30.27 -7.90
CA VAL A 90 22.60 -29.50 -8.51
C VAL A 90 22.72 -29.58 -10.04
N GLN A 91 21.64 -30.01 -10.71
CA GLN A 91 21.61 -30.17 -12.16
C GLN A 91 21.07 -28.94 -12.88
N ALA A 92 20.03 -28.32 -12.31
CA ALA A 92 19.39 -27.16 -12.92
C ALA A 92 18.75 -26.23 -11.89
N ILE A 93 18.58 -24.97 -12.31
CA ILE A 93 18.03 -23.87 -11.53
C ILE A 93 16.98 -23.13 -12.36
N SER A 94 15.88 -22.76 -11.73
CA SER A 94 14.91 -21.75 -12.18
C SER A 94 14.40 -21.01 -10.94
N GLY A 95 13.37 -20.19 -11.06
CA GLY A 95 12.83 -19.47 -9.92
C GLY A 95 11.71 -18.50 -10.26
N SER A 96 11.20 -17.91 -9.20
CA SER A 96 10.30 -16.77 -9.21
C SER A 96 10.99 -15.53 -8.68
N CYS A 97 10.48 -14.39 -9.11
CA CYS A 97 10.75 -13.11 -8.47
C CYS A 97 9.45 -12.32 -8.36
N GLN A 98 9.40 -11.37 -7.43
CA GLN A 98 8.28 -10.43 -7.35
C GLN A 98 8.04 -9.77 -8.71
N GLN A 99 6.78 -9.73 -9.14
CA GLN A 99 6.41 -9.19 -10.44
C GLN A 99 6.58 -7.67 -10.51
N HIS A 100 6.60 -7.17 -11.75
CA HIS A 100 6.55 -5.75 -12.13
C HIS A 100 7.79 -4.91 -11.84
N GLY A 101 8.54 -5.20 -10.79
CA GLY A 101 9.74 -4.42 -10.43
C GLY A 101 10.81 -4.45 -11.52
N SER A 102 11.48 -3.31 -11.72
CA SER A 102 12.46 -3.11 -12.80
C SER A 102 13.83 -2.65 -12.30
N VAL A 103 14.89 -3.17 -12.92
CA VAL A 103 16.29 -2.85 -12.64
C VAL A 103 16.92 -2.16 -13.85
N TYR A 104 17.66 -1.07 -13.61
CA TYR A 104 18.21 -0.18 -14.63
C TYR A 104 19.73 -0.33 -14.67
N TRP A 105 20.22 -0.97 -15.73
CA TRP A 105 21.63 -1.33 -15.90
C TRP A 105 22.41 -0.28 -16.69
N SER A 106 23.65 -0.07 -16.27
CA SER A 106 24.60 0.79 -16.97
C SER A 106 25.21 0.09 -18.19
N LYS A 107 25.81 0.89 -19.07
CA LYS A 107 26.59 0.38 -20.22
C LYS A 107 27.79 -0.49 -19.81
N GLN A 108 28.22 -0.43 -18.54
CA GLN A 108 29.33 -1.24 -18.02
C GLN A 108 28.88 -2.64 -17.60
N ALA A 109 27.58 -2.84 -17.32
CA ALA A 109 27.04 -4.09 -16.79
C ALA A 109 27.41 -5.35 -17.60
N PRO A 110 27.31 -5.38 -18.95
CA PRO A 110 27.68 -6.59 -19.71
C PRO A 110 29.15 -7.00 -19.50
N ASN A 111 30.05 -6.02 -19.36
CA ASN A 111 31.46 -6.27 -19.11
C ASN A 111 31.70 -6.72 -17.66
N LEU A 112 31.01 -6.10 -16.69
CA LEU A 112 31.12 -6.48 -15.28
C LEU A 112 30.60 -7.90 -15.03
N LEU A 113 29.47 -8.28 -15.63
CA LEU A 113 28.93 -9.64 -15.52
C LEU A 113 29.86 -10.69 -16.16
N LYS A 114 30.41 -10.39 -17.34
CA LYS A 114 31.23 -11.35 -18.11
C LYS A 114 32.69 -11.45 -17.65
N LYS A 115 33.31 -10.31 -17.32
CA LYS A 115 34.76 -10.19 -17.00
C LYS A 115 35.02 -9.73 -15.57
N GLY A 116 34.07 -9.02 -14.95
CA GLY A 116 34.22 -8.33 -13.67
C GLY A 116 33.89 -9.19 -12.46
N ILE A 117 33.12 -10.29 -12.61
CA ILE A 117 32.96 -11.25 -11.51
C ILE A 117 34.22 -12.11 -11.41
N LYS A 118 35.20 -11.60 -10.65
CA LYS A 118 36.37 -12.33 -10.21
C LYS A 118 35.94 -13.66 -9.61
N ASN A 119 36.73 -14.63 -10.02
CA ASN A 119 36.50 -16.03 -9.78
C ASN A 119 37.38 -16.46 -8.59
N ASP A 120 37.19 -15.78 -7.45
CA ASP A 120 37.86 -16.03 -6.17
C ASP A 120 36.85 -16.23 -5.04
N GLU A 121 37.28 -16.84 -3.94
CA GLU A 121 36.38 -17.21 -2.83
C GLU A 121 36.03 -16.03 -1.91
N THR A 122 36.72 -14.89 -2.06
CA THR A 122 36.70 -13.79 -1.09
C THR A 122 35.81 -12.62 -1.49
N THR A 123 35.64 -12.38 -2.79
CA THR A 123 34.88 -11.24 -3.30
C THR A 123 33.37 -11.51 -3.30
N THR A 124 32.57 -10.47 -3.09
CA THR A 124 31.10 -10.52 -3.09
C THR A 124 30.50 -9.97 -4.38
N LEU A 125 29.24 -10.31 -4.68
CA LEU A 125 28.53 -9.76 -5.83
C LEU A 125 28.40 -8.23 -5.75
N ILE A 126 28.19 -7.69 -4.54
CA ILE A 126 28.11 -6.25 -4.30
C ILE A 126 29.40 -5.55 -4.70
N GLU A 127 30.55 -6.00 -4.20
CA GLU A 127 31.86 -5.37 -4.48
C GLU A 127 32.18 -5.31 -5.98
N GLN A 128 31.61 -6.23 -6.75
CA GLN A 128 31.96 -6.44 -8.16
C GLN A 128 30.98 -5.77 -9.13
N LEU A 129 29.73 -5.57 -8.71
CA LEU A 129 28.68 -5.02 -9.55
C LEU A 129 28.17 -3.66 -9.07
N TYR A 130 28.11 -3.41 -7.77
CA TYR A 130 27.54 -2.20 -7.21
C TYR A 130 28.61 -1.13 -6.94
N PRO A 131 28.35 0.16 -7.23
CA PRO A 131 27.19 0.71 -7.94
C PRO A 131 27.34 0.66 -9.48
N MET A 132 28.54 0.34 -9.99
CA MET A 132 28.94 0.59 -11.39
C MET A 132 28.08 -0.10 -12.46
N ALA A 133 27.47 -1.25 -12.16
CA ALA A 133 26.60 -1.97 -13.07
C ALA A 133 25.21 -1.35 -13.21
N PHE A 134 24.83 -0.39 -12.35
CA PHE A 134 23.48 0.16 -12.30
C PHE A 134 23.48 1.66 -12.52
N THR A 135 22.49 2.16 -13.25
CA THR A 135 22.23 3.61 -13.39
C THR A 135 21.27 4.09 -12.31
N ARG A 136 20.47 3.17 -11.77
CA ARG A 136 19.57 3.41 -10.66
C ARG A 136 19.78 2.35 -9.59
N LEU A 137 19.99 2.79 -8.35
CA LEU A 137 20.42 1.92 -7.24
C LEU A 137 19.25 1.25 -6.52
N THR A 138 18.04 1.73 -6.77
CA THR A 138 16.78 1.18 -6.29
C THR A 138 15.91 0.76 -7.48
N ALA A 139 15.09 -0.26 -7.27
CA ALA A 139 14.11 -0.76 -8.23
C ALA A 139 12.70 -0.42 -7.73
N PRO A 140 11.79 0.12 -8.57
CA PRO A 140 10.38 0.26 -8.21
C PRO A 140 9.78 -1.08 -7.77
N ASN A 141 8.93 -1.05 -6.75
CA ASN A 141 8.29 -2.23 -6.18
C ASN A 141 6.85 -2.39 -6.70
N TRP A 142 6.28 -3.60 -6.62
CA TRP A 142 4.88 -3.85 -6.98
C TRP A 142 3.88 -3.08 -6.10
N GLN A 143 4.31 -2.64 -4.92
CA GLN A 143 3.51 -1.84 -4.00
C GLN A 143 3.52 -0.34 -4.33
N ASP A 144 4.25 0.11 -5.36
CA ASP A 144 4.31 1.52 -5.75
C ASP A 144 2.99 1.97 -6.39
N HIS A 145 2.45 3.11 -5.91
CA HIS A 145 1.18 3.69 -6.37
C HIS A 145 1.35 5.07 -7.03
N SER A 146 2.59 5.44 -7.37
CA SER A 146 2.96 6.82 -7.67
C SER A 146 2.92 7.20 -9.16
N THR A 147 2.23 6.41 -9.99
CA THR A 147 2.24 6.52 -11.47
C THR A 147 0.86 6.76 -12.09
N GLY A 148 -0.07 7.39 -11.34
CA GLY A 148 -1.45 7.56 -11.81
C GLY A 148 -1.59 8.34 -13.10
N SER A 149 -0.85 9.44 -13.24
CA SER A 149 -0.81 10.20 -14.49
C SER A 149 -0.31 9.36 -15.66
N GLN A 150 0.70 8.52 -15.45
CA GLN A 150 1.24 7.64 -16.50
C GLN A 150 0.25 6.54 -16.89
N CYS A 151 -0.50 5.98 -15.93
CA CYS A 151 -1.57 5.03 -16.23
C CYS A 151 -2.64 5.65 -17.13
N GLN A 152 -3.11 6.85 -16.79
CA GLN A 152 -4.10 7.59 -17.58
C GLN A 152 -3.59 7.90 -19.00
N GLN A 153 -2.31 8.29 -19.14
CA GLN A 153 -1.67 8.52 -20.43
C GLN A 153 -1.66 7.25 -21.32
N LEU A 154 -1.28 6.10 -20.75
CA LEU A 154 -1.25 4.83 -21.48
C LEU A 154 -2.65 4.33 -21.86
N GLU A 155 -3.65 4.49 -20.99
CA GLU A 155 -5.04 4.15 -21.30
C GLU A 155 -5.60 5.09 -22.39
N THR A 156 -5.35 6.40 -22.29
CA THR A 156 -5.77 7.37 -23.30
C THR A 156 -5.18 7.04 -24.68
N LEU A 157 -3.89 6.69 -24.72
CA LEU A 157 -3.20 6.29 -25.96
C LEU A 157 -3.86 5.08 -26.63
N THR A 158 -4.26 4.08 -25.85
CA THR A 158 -4.87 2.85 -26.39
C THR A 158 -6.35 3.02 -26.73
N GLY A 159 -7.03 4.03 -26.16
CA GLY A 159 -8.46 4.29 -26.32
C GLY A 159 -9.31 3.75 -25.18
N GLY A 160 -8.75 3.71 -23.96
CA GLY A 160 -9.43 3.37 -22.70
C GLY A 160 -9.01 2.03 -22.09
N PRO A 161 -9.39 1.78 -20.82
CA PRO A 161 -8.99 0.60 -20.05
C PRO A 161 -9.37 -0.73 -20.72
N SER A 162 -10.55 -0.84 -21.35
CA SER A 162 -10.96 -2.07 -22.03
C SER A 162 -10.10 -2.39 -23.25
N LYS A 163 -9.65 -1.37 -24.00
CA LYS A 163 -8.77 -1.58 -25.16
C LYS A 163 -7.34 -1.88 -24.72
N MET A 164 -6.89 -1.25 -23.64
CA MET A 164 -5.64 -1.61 -22.96
C MET A 164 -5.62 -3.07 -22.51
N ALA A 165 -6.71 -3.55 -21.88
CA ALA A 165 -6.86 -4.94 -21.47
C ALA A 165 -6.88 -5.89 -22.67
N ASN A 166 -7.60 -5.55 -23.75
CA ASN A 166 -7.61 -6.36 -24.97
C ASN A 166 -6.22 -6.57 -25.58
N ILE A 167 -5.33 -5.58 -25.48
CA ILE A 167 -3.96 -5.65 -25.99
C ILE A 167 -3.05 -6.39 -24.98
N THR A 168 -3.07 -5.95 -23.72
CA THR A 168 -2.03 -6.30 -22.74
C THR A 168 -2.45 -7.29 -21.67
N GLY A 169 -3.71 -7.72 -21.69
CA GLY A 169 -4.28 -8.60 -20.67
C GLY A 169 -4.68 -7.89 -19.37
N SER A 170 -4.48 -6.58 -19.25
CA SER A 170 -4.88 -5.78 -18.08
C SER A 170 -5.15 -4.34 -18.47
N ARG A 171 -5.96 -3.62 -17.68
CA ARG A 171 -5.95 -2.15 -17.73
C ARG A 171 -4.59 -1.60 -17.27
N ALA A 172 -4.38 -0.28 -17.33
CA ALA A 172 -3.14 0.27 -16.79
C ALA A 172 -3.16 0.23 -15.25
N HIS A 173 -2.05 -0.18 -14.63
CA HIS A 173 -1.92 -0.23 -13.17
C HIS A 173 -0.64 0.44 -12.72
N PHE A 174 -0.68 1.08 -11.55
CA PHE A 174 0.43 1.89 -11.04
C PHE A 174 1.75 1.10 -10.96
N ARG A 175 1.64 -0.14 -10.51
CA ARG A 175 2.80 -1.02 -10.34
C ARG A 175 3.38 -1.56 -11.64
N PHE A 176 2.63 -1.57 -12.74
CA PHE A 176 3.05 -2.24 -13.96
C PHE A 176 4.23 -1.50 -14.59
N THR A 177 5.21 -2.28 -15.05
CA THR A 177 6.54 -1.80 -15.40
C THR A 177 6.55 -0.68 -16.44
N GLY A 178 5.62 -0.70 -17.41
CA GLY A 178 5.51 0.34 -18.43
C GLY A 178 5.21 1.72 -17.85
N SER A 179 4.30 1.81 -16.87
CA SER A 179 3.99 3.08 -16.19
C SER A 179 5.18 3.59 -15.37
N GLN A 180 5.88 2.69 -14.68
CA GLN A 180 7.09 2.98 -13.91
C GLN A 180 8.25 3.45 -14.81
N ILE A 181 8.45 2.80 -15.95
CA ILE A 181 9.44 3.23 -16.96
C ILE A 181 9.07 4.60 -17.51
N LEU A 182 7.80 4.85 -17.84
CA LEU A 182 7.34 6.14 -18.34
C LEU A 182 7.59 7.25 -17.32
N LYS A 183 7.28 7.01 -16.04
CA LYS A 183 7.56 7.93 -14.95
C LYS A 183 9.06 8.24 -14.85
N ILE A 184 9.92 7.22 -14.87
CA ILE A 184 11.38 7.40 -14.82
C ILE A 184 11.89 8.16 -16.06
N ALA A 185 11.30 7.95 -17.23
CA ALA A 185 11.63 8.72 -18.43
C ALA A 185 11.21 10.20 -18.35
N GLN A 186 10.16 10.52 -17.60
CA GLN A 186 9.65 11.88 -17.41
C GLN A 186 10.35 12.62 -16.25
N GLU A 187 10.51 11.97 -15.10
CA GLU A 187 11.01 12.59 -13.86
C GLU A 187 12.53 12.43 -13.66
N GLU A 188 13.12 11.36 -14.20
CA GLU A 188 14.55 11.05 -14.10
C GLU A 188 15.20 10.92 -15.50
N PRO A 189 15.02 11.89 -16.43
CA PRO A 189 15.37 11.73 -17.85
C PRO A 189 16.87 11.50 -18.09
N GLU A 190 17.74 12.06 -17.25
CA GLU A 190 19.19 11.83 -17.34
C GLU A 190 19.55 10.37 -17.00
N THR A 191 18.97 9.83 -15.91
CA THR A 191 19.12 8.43 -15.49
C THR A 191 18.62 7.49 -16.57
N TYR A 192 17.42 7.75 -17.12
CA TYR A 192 16.86 6.96 -18.21
C TYR A 192 17.74 7.00 -19.47
N ALA A 193 18.27 8.17 -19.82
CA ALA A 193 19.13 8.35 -20.99
C ALA A 193 20.43 7.53 -20.86
N ILE A 194 21.09 7.53 -19.70
CA ILE A 194 22.34 6.75 -19.51
C ILE A 194 22.10 5.26 -19.28
N THR A 195 20.86 4.84 -18.99
CA THR A 195 20.49 3.42 -18.84
C THR A 195 20.66 2.68 -20.17
N ASP A 196 21.42 1.59 -20.16
CA ASP A 196 21.70 0.79 -21.36
C ASP A 196 20.72 -0.37 -21.52
N THR A 197 20.32 -0.99 -20.40
CA THR A 197 19.43 -2.14 -20.35
C THR A 197 18.46 -2.02 -19.16
N ILE A 198 17.23 -2.48 -19.31
CA ILE A 198 16.22 -2.60 -18.26
C ILE A 198 15.80 -4.07 -18.18
N THR A 199 15.77 -4.63 -16.97
CA THR A 199 15.27 -5.99 -16.71
C THR A 199 14.15 -5.95 -15.69
N LEU A 200 13.28 -6.95 -15.68
CA LEU A 200 12.46 -7.23 -14.50
C LEU A 200 13.32 -7.88 -13.41
N VAL A 201 12.77 -8.03 -12.21
CA VAL A 201 13.47 -8.74 -11.11
C VAL A 201 13.77 -10.20 -11.50
N SER A 202 12.87 -10.84 -12.24
CA SER A 202 13.00 -12.23 -12.72
C SER A 202 14.24 -12.45 -13.58
N ASN A 203 14.40 -11.67 -14.66
CA ASN A 203 15.58 -11.77 -15.51
C ASN A 203 16.80 -10.98 -14.99
N PHE A 204 16.66 -10.12 -13.98
CA PHE A 204 17.79 -9.65 -13.18
C PHE A 204 18.48 -10.82 -12.49
N LEU A 205 17.73 -11.63 -11.74
CA LEU A 205 18.31 -12.72 -10.95
C LEU A 205 18.93 -13.81 -11.85
N SER A 206 18.25 -14.18 -12.95
CA SER A 206 18.82 -15.11 -13.92
C SER A 206 20.06 -14.54 -14.63
N SER A 207 20.12 -13.22 -14.86
CA SER A 207 21.31 -12.58 -15.43
C SER A 207 22.53 -12.66 -14.50
N ILE A 208 22.32 -12.43 -13.20
CA ILE A 208 23.36 -12.58 -12.18
C ILE A 208 23.85 -14.03 -12.15
N LEU A 209 22.93 -14.99 -12.04
CA LEU A 209 23.26 -16.42 -11.99
C LEU A 209 23.99 -16.92 -13.25
N CYS A 210 23.65 -16.42 -14.43
CA CYS A 210 24.32 -16.75 -15.69
C CYS A 210 25.64 -15.99 -15.91
N GLY A 211 25.88 -14.88 -15.20
CA GLY A 211 27.01 -13.98 -15.48
C GLY A 211 26.90 -13.26 -16.84
N LYS A 212 25.68 -13.03 -17.34
CA LYS A 212 25.41 -12.28 -18.58
C LYS A 212 23.97 -11.75 -18.55
N LEU A 213 23.69 -10.67 -19.28
CA LEU A 213 22.32 -10.17 -19.41
C LEU A 213 21.44 -11.18 -20.16
N ILE A 214 20.27 -11.47 -19.60
CA ILE A 214 19.28 -12.42 -20.09
C ILE A 214 18.01 -11.68 -20.53
N PRO A 215 17.46 -11.94 -21.73
CA PRO A 215 16.18 -11.37 -22.15
C PRO A 215 15.03 -11.80 -21.24
N LEU A 216 13.95 -11.02 -21.27
CA LEU A 216 12.74 -11.28 -20.48
C LEU A 216 12.09 -12.62 -20.85
N GLU A 217 11.42 -13.24 -19.88
CA GLU A 217 10.50 -14.35 -20.12
C GLU A 217 9.12 -13.80 -20.51
N GLU A 218 8.49 -14.39 -21.52
CA GLU A 218 7.32 -13.81 -22.16
C GLU A 218 6.07 -13.74 -21.26
N ALA A 219 5.88 -14.66 -20.32
CA ALA A 219 4.74 -14.60 -19.42
C ALA A 219 4.84 -13.43 -18.44
N ASP A 220 6.03 -13.17 -17.91
CA ASP A 220 6.26 -12.03 -17.01
C ASP A 220 6.16 -10.67 -17.73
N CYS A 221 6.40 -10.63 -19.06
CA CYS A 221 6.16 -9.44 -19.88
C CYS A 221 4.70 -8.97 -19.86
N CYS A 222 3.72 -9.87 -19.65
CA CYS A 222 2.32 -9.48 -19.55
C CYS A 222 2.06 -8.55 -18.35
N GLY A 223 2.91 -8.60 -17.31
CA GLY A 223 2.86 -7.70 -16.14
C GLY A 223 3.41 -6.29 -16.39
N MET A 224 3.65 -5.89 -17.64
CA MET A 224 4.31 -4.63 -17.97
C MET A 224 3.39 -3.56 -18.57
N ASN A 225 2.18 -3.90 -19.01
CA ASN A 225 1.33 -2.99 -19.81
C ASN A 225 2.04 -2.50 -21.10
N LEU A 226 2.99 -3.29 -21.61
CA LEU A 226 3.73 -3.01 -22.87
C LEU A 226 3.63 -4.16 -23.87
N TYR A 227 3.17 -5.33 -23.43
CA TYR A 227 3.19 -6.55 -24.23
C TYR A 227 1.83 -6.79 -24.90
N ASP A 228 1.81 -6.95 -26.22
CA ASP A 228 0.62 -7.33 -26.99
C ASP A 228 0.49 -8.85 -26.96
N ILE A 229 -0.40 -9.36 -26.09
CA ILE A 229 -0.56 -10.80 -25.87
C ILE A 229 -1.00 -11.53 -27.15
N PRO A 230 -2.02 -11.05 -27.91
CA PRO A 230 -2.42 -11.69 -29.15
C PRO A 230 -1.32 -11.75 -30.21
N LYS A 231 -0.54 -10.67 -30.36
CA LYS A 231 0.58 -10.65 -31.31
C LYS A 231 1.84 -11.36 -30.79
N ARG A 232 1.89 -11.64 -29.49
CA ARG A 232 3.08 -12.14 -28.79
C ARG A 232 4.30 -11.28 -29.14
N ASP A 233 4.18 -9.97 -28.98
CA ASP A 233 5.30 -9.05 -29.13
C ASP A 233 5.07 -7.77 -28.32
N PHE A 234 6.10 -6.94 -28.12
CA PHE A 234 5.88 -5.62 -27.53
C PHE A 234 4.97 -4.77 -28.43
N ASN A 235 4.00 -4.09 -27.83
CA ASN A 235 3.11 -3.20 -28.54
C ASN A 235 3.90 -1.95 -29.00
N ARG A 236 3.89 -1.71 -30.32
CA ARG A 236 4.67 -0.64 -30.95
C ARG A 236 4.23 0.75 -30.48
N ASP A 237 2.92 1.00 -30.36
CA ASP A 237 2.41 2.34 -30.03
C ASP A 237 2.77 2.70 -28.58
N LEU A 238 2.57 1.76 -27.66
CA LEU A 238 2.93 1.92 -26.24
C LEU A 238 4.43 2.14 -26.06
N THR A 239 5.28 1.32 -26.69
CA THR A 239 6.73 1.46 -26.57
C THR A 239 7.28 2.71 -27.26
N GLN A 240 6.70 3.11 -28.39
CA GLN A 240 7.08 4.33 -29.11
C GLN A 240 6.68 5.60 -28.34
N TYR A 241 5.55 5.57 -27.62
CA TYR A 241 5.13 6.68 -26.78
C TYR A 241 6.17 6.98 -25.69
N ILE A 242 6.64 5.95 -24.98
CA ILE A 242 7.71 6.10 -23.98
C ILE A 242 9.02 6.61 -24.61
N ASN A 243 9.37 6.13 -25.81
CA ASN A 243 10.56 6.64 -26.53
C ASN A 243 10.45 8.14 -26.85
N THR A 244 9.25 8.59 -27.24
CA THR A 244 8.99 9.99 -27.60
C THR A 244 9.08 10.88 -26.36
N GLU A 245 8.43 10.48 -25.26
CA GLU A 245 8.48 11.19 -23.98
C GLU A 245 9.92 11.29 -23.44
N ALA A 246 10.68 10.20 -23.50
CA ALA A 246 12.08 10.19 -23.11
C ALA A 246 12.94 11.14 -23.95
N SER A 247 12.65 11.27 -25.26
CA SER A 247 13.40 12.13 -26.17
C SER A 247 13.09 13.61 -25.93
N ASN A 248 11.83 13.95 -25.65
CA ASN A 248 11.40 15.31 -25.38
C ASN A 248 12.00 15.87 -24.08
N ASN A 249 12.24 15.01 -23.09
CA ASN A 249 12.72 15.41 -21.77
C ASN A 249 14.25 15.34 -21.60
N SER A 250 15.02 14.93 -22.64
CA SER A 250 16.48 14.80 -22.54
C SER A 250 17.22 15.98 -23.18
N HIS A 251 17.97 16.73 -22.37
CA HIS A 251 18.83 17.83 -22.86
C HIS A 251 20.11 17.37 -23.58
N ASN A 252 20.42 16.07 -23.56
CA ASN A 252 21.63 15.53 -24.19
C ASN A 252 21.51 14.00 -24.41
N PRO A 253 20.89 13.53 -25.52
CA PRO A 253 20.67 12.10 -25.74
C PRO A 253 22.00 11.38 -26.03
N LYS A 254 22.65 10.88 -24.98
CA LYS A 254 23.89 10.09 -25.10
C LYS A 254 23.63 8.63 -25.53
N ASN A 255 22.37 8.18 -25.57
CA ASN A 255 22.01 6.81 -25.92
C ASN A 255 20.78 6.77 -26.84
N ASN A 256 20.95 6.23 -28.06
CA ASN A 256 19.91 6.18 -29.09
C ASN A 256 19.05 4.90 -29.06
N LYS A 257 19.13 4.10 -27.99
CA LYS A 257 18.35 2.86 -27.87
C LYS A 257 16.87 3.14 -27.65
N THR A 258 16.03 2.50 -28.45
CA THR A 258 14.60 2.36 -28.21
C THR A 258 14.33 1.57 -26.92
N LEU A 259 13.12 1.69 -26.37
CA LEU A 259 12.69 0.94 -25.19
C LEU A 259 12.81 -0.58 -25.41
N VAL A 260 12.42 -1.08 -26.57
CA VAL A 260 12.54 -2.52 -26.88
C VAL A 260 14.01 -2.97 -26.88
N GLU A 261 14.94 -2.15 -27.39
CA GLU A 261 16.38 -2.43 -27.30
C GLU A 261 16.90 -2.37 -25.87
N LYS A 262 16.40 -1.43 -25.04
CA LYS A 262 16.70 -1.38 -23.60
C LYS A 262 16.17 -2.63 -22.90
N LEU A 263 15.07 -3.23 -23.34
CA LEU A 263 14.51 -4.48 -22.80
C LEU A 263 15.16 -5.77 -23.37
N LEU A 264 16.31 -5.65 -24.06
CA LEU A 264 17.07 -6.74 -24.70
C LEU A 264 16.34 -7.41 -25.88
N GLY A 265 15.44 -6.68 -26.56
CA GLY A 265 14.73 -7.16 -27.73
C GLY A 265 13.53 -8.04 -27.37
N PRO A 266 13.11 -8.97 -28.27
CA PRO A 266 11.94 -9.81 -28.03
C PRO A 266 12.17 -10.79 -26.87
N PRO A 267 11.14 -11.09 -26.06
CA PRO A 267 11.27 -12.01 -24.93
C PRO A 267 11.44 -13.47 -25.38
N ILE A 268 11.97 -14.28 -24.47
CA ILE A 268 12.05 -15.74 -24.58
C ILE A 268 10.63 -16.31 -24.57
N LYS A 269 10.28 -17.03 -25.64
CA LYS A 269 8.93 -17.55 -25.85
C LYS A 269 8.55 -18.69 -24.91
N CYS A 270 7.37 -18.59 -24.30
CA CYS A 270 6.76 -19.61 -23.44
C CYS A 270 6.12 -20.74 -24.27
N GLY A 271 6.06 -21.94 -23.68
CA GLY A 271 5.18 -23.02 -24.12
C GLY A 271 5.58 -23.80 -25.38
N PHE A 272 6.70 -23.50 -26.05
CA PHE A 272 7.17 -24.30 -27.19
C PHE A 272 8.11 -25.42 -26.77
N THR A 273 9.23 -25.03 -26.15
CA THR A 273 10.20 -25.91 -25.52
C THR A 273 10.87 -25.11 -24.41
N PRO A 274 11.33 -25.72 -23.31
CA PRO A 274 12.10 -24.99 -22.32
C PRO A 274 13.32 -24.34 -22.99
N HIS A 275 13.66 -23.12 -22.61
CA HIS A 275 14.83 -22.43 -23.16
C HIS A 275 16.00 -22.57 -22.19
N ASN A 276 17.13 -23.14 -22.60
CA ASN A 276 18.31 -23.18 -21.73
C ASN A 276 19.04 -21.84 -21.82
N LEU A 277 19.08 -21.08 -20.73
CA LEU A 277 19.76 -19.78 -20.67
C LEU A 277 21.29 -19.92 -20.72
N GLY A 278 21.80 -21.09 -20.37
CA GLY A 278 23.21 -21.44 -20.29
C GLY A 278 23.60 -21.98 -18.92
N PRO A 279 24.89 -22.32 -18.75
CA PRO A 279 25.39 -22.81 -17.48
C PRO A 279 25.43 -21.70 -16.43
N ILE A 280 25.41 -22.09 -15.16
CA ILE A 280 25.69 -21.20 -14.04
C ILE A 280 27.05 -20.52 -14.19
N GLY A 281 27.11 -19.25 -13.78
CA GLY A 281 28.29 -18.41 -13.83
C GLY A 281 29.45 -19.02 -13.03
N THR A 282 30.67 -18.80 -13.51
CA THR A 282 31.89 -19.38 -12.91
C THR A 282 32.13 -18.95 -11.47
N TYR A 283 31.60 -17.79 -11.08
CA TYR A 283 31.63 -17.29 -9.71
C TYR A 283 31.00 -18.29 -8.73
N PHE A 284 29.78 -18.75 -9.03
CA PHE A 284 29.06 -19.66 -8.15
C PHE A 284 29.71 -21.05 -8.10
N ILE A 285 30.31 -21.49 -9.20
CA ILE A 285 31.07 -22.75 -9.25
C ILE A 285 32.25 -22.68 -8.28
N LYS A 286 33.03 -21.59 -8.32
CA LYS A 286 34.25 -21.49 -7.50
C LYS A 286 33.97 -21.15 -6.04
N LYS A 287 33.09 -20.18 -5.77
CA LYS A 287 32.82 -19.71 -4.40
C LYS A 287 31.98 -20.71 -3.61
N PHE A 288 30.97 -21.30 -4.24
CA PHE A 288 29.98 -22.16 -3.57
C PHE A 288 30.05 -23.64 -3.96
N GLY A 289 30.85 -24.01 -4.98
CA GLY A 289 31.03 -25.41 -5.36
C GLY A 289 29.93 -25.98 -6.25
N PHE A 290 29.19 -25.15 -6.98
CA PHE A 290 28.17 -25.63 -7.92
C PHE A 290 28.74 -26.57 -9.00
N LYS A 291 27.91 -27.53 -9.45
CA LYS A 291 28.25 -28.40 -10.57
C LYS A 291 28.61 -27.58 -11.81
N LYS A 292 29.77 -27.87 -12.40
CA LYS A 292 30.12 -27.32 -13.71
C LYS A 292 29.09 -27.79 -14.75
N GLY A 293 28.44 -26.83 -15.41
CA GLY A 293 27.37 -27.12 -16.38
C GLY A 293 25.98 -27.29 -15.76
N CYS A 294 25.78 -26.92 -14.49
CA CYS A 294 24.45 -26.72 -13.93
C CYS A 294 23.68 -25.72 -14.82
N ASN A 295 22.56 -26.14 -15.40
CA ASN A 295 21.81 -25.32 -16.36
C ASN A 295 20.89 -24.32 -15.65
N ILE A 296 20.73 -23.14 -16.23
CA ILE A 296 19.76 -22.16 -15.76
C ILE A 296 18.63 -22.08 -16.80
N PHE A 297 17.40 -22.14 -16.32
CA PHE A 297 16.18 -21.96 -17.10
C PHE A 297 15.51 -20.63 -16.74
N PRO A 298 14.63 -20.08 -17.60
CA PRO A 298 13.94 -18.82 -17.36
C PRO A 298 13.33 -18.76 -15.97
N PHE A 299 13.46 -17.59 -15.36
CA PHE A 299 12.73 -17.21 -14.17
C PHE A 299 11.46 -16.50 -14.62
N THR A 300 10.43 -16.54 -13.79
CA THR A 300 9.13 -15.92 -14.09
C THR A 300 8.62 -15.17 -12.86
N GLY A 301 7.42 -14.59 -12.97
CA GLY A 301 6.75 -13.94 -11.85
C GLY A 301 6.35 -14.92 -10.74
N ASP A 302 6.26 -14.45 -9.50
CA ASP A 302 5.83 -15.24 -8.33
C ASP A 302 4.44 -15.88 -8.48
N ASN A 303 3.44 -15.17 -8.99
CA ASN A 303 2.12 -15.73 -9.28
C ASN A 303 2.19 -16.79 -10.40
N LEU A 304 3.02 -16.55 -11.43
CA LEU A 304 3.25 -17.46 -12.55
C LEU A 304 3.94 -18.76 -12.10
N ALA A 305 4.90 -18.65 -11.18
CA ALA A 305 5.50 -19.82 -10.55
C ALA A 305 4.53 -20.52 -9.59
N THR A 306 3.65 -19.78 -8.90
CA THR A 306 2.65 -20.37 -7.99
C THR A 306 1.73 -21.35 -8.70
N ILE A 307 1.20 -21.01 -9.88
CA ILE A 307 0.39 -21.95 -10.65
C ILE A 307 1.20 -23.15 -11.16
N CYS A 308 2.51 -22.97 -11.38
CA CYS A 308 3.42 -24.07 -11.76
C CYS A 308 3.80 -24.96 -10.58
N SER A 309 3.45 -24.60 -9.34
CA SER A 309 3.67 -25.44 -8.15
C SER A 309 2.59 -26.51 -7.98
N LEU A 310 1.51 -26.43 -8.76
CA LEU A 310 0.37 -27.34 -8.70
C LEU A 310 0.07 -27.91 -10.09
N PRO A 311 -0.50 -29.11 -10.17
CA PRO A 311 -0.83 -29.78 -11.43
C PRO A 311 -2.14 -29.22 -12.01
N LEU A 312 -2.28 -27.88 -12.03
CA LEU A 312 -3.45 -27.19 -12.54
C LEU A 312 -3.57 -27.46 -14.05
N GLN A 313 -4.73 -27.94 -14.44
CA GLN A 313 -5.10 -28.17 -15.83
C GLN A 313 -6.00 -27.03 -16.30
N GLN A 314 -6.29 -27.00 -17.60
CA GLN A 314 -7.30 -26.11 -18.15
C GLN A 314 -8.61 -26.19 -17.35
N ASN A 315 -9.19 -25.02 -17.06
CA ASN A 315 -10.39 -24.81 -16.23
C ASN A 315 -10.22 -25.12 -14.73
N ASP A 316 -9.03 -25.42 -14.24
CA ASP A 316 -8.80 -25.47 -12.80
C ASP A 316 -8.57 -24.08 -12.22
N ILE A 317 -8.97 -23.93 -10.96
CA ILE A 317 -8.76 -22.70 -10.19
C ILE A 317 -7.99 -22.97 -8.90
N LEU A 318 -7.18 -21.99 -8.50
CA LEU A 318 -6.56 -21.87 -7.19
C LEU A 318 -7.13 -20.62 -6.50
N VAL A 319 -7.74 -20.81 -5.34
CA VAL A 319 -8.30 -19.74 -4.51
C VAL A 319 -7.44 -19.58 -3.27
N SER A 320 -6.69 -18.49 -3.22
CA SER A 320 -5.91 -18.07 -2.05
C SER A 320 -6.77 -17.19 -1.15
N LEU A 321 -7.09 -17.70 0.05
CA LEU A 321 -7.90 -17.02 1.06
C LEU A 321 -6.99 -16.44 2.16
N GLY A 322 -6.33 -15.31 1.85
CA GLY A 322 -5.49 -14.55 2.77
C GLY A 322 -6.14 -13.24 3.24
N THR A 323 -5.31 -12.27 3.64
CA THR A 323 -5.74 -10.88 3.92
C THR A 323 -6.52 -10.32 2.73
N SER A 324 -5.96 -10.48 1.53
CA SER A 324 -6.65 -10.39 0.25
C SER A 324 -7.13 -11.78 -0.21
N THR A 325 -8.13 -11.81 -1.08
CA THR A 325 -8.51 -13.04 -1.79
C THR A 325 -7.98 -12.98 -3.21
N THR A 326 -7.25 -13.99 -3.65
CA THR A 326 -6.73 -14.08 -5.02
C THR A 326 -7.23 -15.35 -5.67
N VAL A 327 -7.76 -15.24 -6.88
CA VAL A 327 -8.16 -16.38 -7.71
C VAL A 327 -7.23 -16.46 -8.90
N LEU A 328 -6.51 -17.57 -9.03
CA LEU A 328 -5.71 -17.91 -10.19
C LEU A 328 -6.42 -19.02 -10.97
N LEU A 329 -6.44 -18.92 -12.30
CA LEU A 329 -7.11 -19.86 -13.19
C LEU A 329 -6.21 -20.17 -14.38
N VAL A 330 -6.18 -21.43 -14.81
CA VAL A 330 -5.56 -21.85 -16.07
C VAL A 330 -6.63 -21.96 -17.17
N THR A 331 -6.44 -21.29 -18.31
CA THR A 331 -7.43 -21.26 -19.39
C THR A 331 -6.82 -21.15 -20.79
N ASP A 332 -7.50 -21.67 -21.81
CA ASP A 332 -7.23 -21.42 -23.22
C ASP A 332 -8.08 -20.28 -23.82
N GLN A 333 -9.01 -19.72 -23.04
CA GLN A 333 -9.91 -18.66 -23.48
C GLN A 333 -9.26 -17.29 -23.29
N TYR A 334 -8.92 -16.61 -24.39
CA TYR A 334 -8.48 -15.23 -24.35
C TYR A 334 -9.68 -14.28 -24.19
N HIS A 335 -10.02 -13.95 -22.95
CA HIS A 335 -11.10 -13.00 -22.61
C HIS A 335 -10.58 -11.97 -21.60
N PRO A 336 -9.75 -11.00 -22.03
CA PRO A 336 -9.23 -9.96 -21.14
C PRO A 336 -10.34 -8.97 -20.72
N SER A 337 -10.23 -8.42 -19.52
CA SER A 337 -11.13 -7.40 -18.96
C SER A 337 -10.32 -6.49 -18.03
N PRO A 338 -10.70 -5.21 -17.88
CA PRO A 338 -10.12 -4.34 -16.84
C PRO A 338 -10.27 -4.86 -15.40
N ASN A 339 -11.19 -5.80 -15.17
CA ASN A 339 -11.50 -6.40 -13.87
C ASN A 339 -10.47 -7.42 -13.38
N TYR A 340 -9.52 -7.84 -14.20
CA TYR A 340 -8.55 -8.86 -13.83
C TYR A 340 -7.32 -8.82 -14.71
N HIS A 341 -6.31 -9.58 -14.31
CA HIS A 341 -5.07 -9.70 -15.04
C HIS A 341 -5.04 -11.00 -15.84
N PHE A 342 -4.47 -10.92 -17.03
CA PHE A 342 -4.39 -12.02 -17.95
C PHE A 342 -2.95 -12.14 -18.45
N PHE A 343 -2.31 -13.28 -18.17
CA PHE A 343 -0.92 -13.56 -18.51
C PHE A 343 -0.84 -14.78 -19.44
N ILE A 344 0.19 -14.84 -20.26
CA ILE A 344 0.56 -16.10 -20.92
C ILE A 344 0.98 -17.11 -19.86
N HIS A 345 0.62 -18.38 -20.00
CA HIS A 345 1.11 -19.41 -19.09
C HIS A 345 2.61 -19.70 -19.38
N PRO A 346 3.50 -19.74 -18.37
CA PRO A 346 4.94 -19.85 -18.60
C PRO A 346 5.36 -21.20 -19.22
N ALA A 347 4.68 -22.30 -18.84
CA ALA A 347 5.04 -23.65 -19.29
C ALA A 347 4.07 -24.35 -20.27
N ILE A 348 2.78 -24.01 -20.27
CA ILE A 348 1.75 -24.71 -21.07
C ILE A 348 1.44 -23.90 -22.33
N GLN A 349 1.51 -24.55 -23.49
CA GLN A 349 1.29 -23.92 -24.78
C GLN A 349 -0.17 -23.46 -24.97
N ASN A 350 -0.36 -22.31 -25.64
CA ASN A 350 -1.69 -21.76 -26.01
C ASN A 350 -2.64 -21.64 -24.81
N THR A 351 -2.07 -21.43 -23.63
CA THR A 351 -2.75 -21.37 -22.36
C THR A 351 -2.33 -20.10 -21.66
N TYR A 352 -3.22 -19.61 -20.82
CA TYR A 352 -3.13 -18.36 -20.11
C TYR A 352 -3.39 -18.59 -18.62
N MET A 353 -2.94 -17.64 -17.82
CA MET A 353 -3.34 -17.48 -16.44
C MET A 353 -4.28 -16.27 -16.32
N GLY A 354 -5.49 -16.51 -15.83
CA GLY A 354 -6.34 -15.45 -15.30
C GLY A 354 -6.04 -15.23 -13.82
N MET A 355 -5.93 -13.98 -13.39
CA MET A 355 -5.69 -13.59 -11.99
C MET A 355 -6.65 -12.49 -11.57
N ILE A 356 -7.48 -12.78 -10.58
CA ILE A 356 -8.41 -11.83 -9.96
C ILE A 356 -7.95 -11.56 -8.53
N CYS A 357 -7.86 -10.29 -8.14
CA CYS A 357 -7.43 -9.88 -6.81
C CYS A 357 -8.54 -9.07 -6.13
N TYR A 358 -8.86 -9.44 -4.89
CA TYR A 358 -9.78 -8.71 -4.02
C TYR A 358 -9.03 -8.23 -2.78
N CYS A 359 -9.10 -6.94 -2.47
CA CYS A 359 -8.53 -6.34 -1.28
C CYS A 359 -9.19 -6.88 -0.01
N ASN A 360 -10.52 -6.97 0.00
CA ASN A 360 -11.28 -7.26 1.21
C ASN A 360 -11.48 -8.77 1.41
N GLY A 361 -10.41 -9.48 1.80
CA GLY A 361 -10.43 -10.91 2.11
C GLY A 361 -10.71 -11.24 3.58
N ALA A 362 -9.70 -11.74 4.30
CA ALA A 362 -9.84 -12.17 5.68
C ALA A 362 -10.25 -11.04 6.63
N LEU A 363 -9.69 -9.83 6.48
CA LEU A 363 -9.98 -8.67 7.33
C LEU A 363 -11.49 -8.37 7.37
N ALA A 364 -12.15 -8.40 6.22
CA ALA A 364 -13.59 -8.17 6.14
C ALA A 364 -14.39 -9.27 6.86
N ARG A 365 -13.98 -10.54 6.74
CA ARG A 365 -14.61 -11.67 7.45
C ARG A 365 -14.37 -11.60 8.95
N GLU A 366 -13.17 -11.23 9.38
CA GLU A 366 -12.81 -11.04 10.79
C GLU A 366 -13.63 -9.93 11.44
N ARG A 367 -13.84 -8.81 10.74
CA ARG A 367 -14.70 -7.73 11.24
C ARG A 367 -16.12 -8.22 11.52
N ILE A 368 -16.71 -9.01 10.62
CA ILE A 368 -18.05 -9.58 10.82
C ILE A 368 -18.07 -10.63 11.94
N ARG A 369 -17.03 -11.47 12.04
CA ARG A 369 -16.85 -12.41 13.16
C ARG A 369 -16.82 -11.66 14.51
N ASP A 370 -16.03 -10.59 14.59
CA ASP A 370 -15.84 -9.83 15.82
C ASP A 370 -17.13 -9.11 16.23
N GLU A 371 -17.86 -8.54 15.26
CA GLU A 371 -19.19 -7.97 15.49
C GLU A 371 -20.19 -9.04 15.99
N LEU A 372 -20.18 -10.24 15.40
CA LEU A 372 -21.05 -11.34 15.82
C LEU A 372 -20.74 -11.79 17.26
N ASN A 373 -19.46 -11.94 17.61
CA ASN A 373 -19.04 -12.34 18.96
C ASN A 373 -19.41 -11.31 20.03
N LYS A 374 -19.24 -10.02 19.72
CA LYS A 374 -19.63 -8.92 20.62
C LYS A 374 -21.12 -8.95 20.97
N ASN A 375 -21.99 -9.23 19.99
CA ASN A 375 -23.44 -9.30 20.23
C ASN A 375 -23.89 -10.48 21.10
N HIS A 376 -23.03 -11.50 21.27
CA HIS A 376 -23.30 -12.67 22.10
C HIS A 376 -22.55 -12.66 23.45
N ASN A 377 -21.94 -11.53 23.83
CA ASN A 377 -21.17 -11.37 25.07
C ASN A 377 -20.09 -12.46 25.25
N LEU A 378 -19.51 -12.97 24.16
CA LEU A 378 -18.45 -13.98 24.26
C LEU A 378 -17.13 -13.34 24.72
N PRO A 379 -16.37 -13.98 25.65
CA PRO A 379 -15.18 -13.39 26.26
C PRO A 379 -13.99 -13.19 25.29
N THR A 380 -14.01 -13.87 24.14
CA THR A 380 -12.90 -13.88 23.16
C THR A 380 -13.37 -13.34 21.81
N SER A 381 -12.81 -12.21 21.36
CA SER A 381 -13.13 -11.61 20.05
C SER A 381 -12.80 -12.53 18.87
N ASN A 382 -11.84 -13.44 19.02
CA ASN A 382 -11.24 -14.16 17.90
C ASN A 382 -11.88 -15.53 17.59
N SER A 383 -12.95 -15.94 18.28
CA SER A 383 -13.60 -17.25 18.04
C SER A 383 -14.37 -17.27 16.71
N TRP A 384 -14.20 -18.34 15.93
CA TRP A 384 -14.94 -18.56 14.68
C TRP A 384 -16.22 -19.39 14.86
N GLU A 385 -16.55 -19.85 16.07
CA GLU A 385 -17.64 -20.81 16.30
C GLU A 385 -19.01 -20.30 15.84
N LEU A 386 -19.40 -19.09 16.26
CA LEU A 386 -20.68 -18.49 15.87
C LEU A 386 -20.74 -18.20 14.37
N PHE A 387 -19.62 -17.73 13.80
CA PHE A 387 -19.49 -17.45 12.37
C PHE A 387 -19.66 -18.73 11.55
N ASN A 388 -18.99 -19.81 11.95
CA ASN A 388 -19.10 -21.13 11.31
C ASN A 388 -20.51 -21.70 11.44
N LYS A 389 -21.11 -21.59 12.62
CA LYS A 389 -22.50 -22.01 12.85
C LYS A 389 -23.45 -21.25 11.91
N ALA A 390 -23.30 -19.94 11.77
CA ALA A 390 -24.14 -19.13 10.90
C ALA A 390 -24.03 -19.52 9.41
N ILE A 391 -22.82 -19.81 8.91
CA ILE A 391 -22.61 -20.23 7.52
C ILE A 391 -23.24 -21.60 7.23
N LEU A 392 -23.14 -22.53 8.19
CA LEU A 392 -23.60 -23.90 8.04
C LEU A 392 -25.08 -24.10 8.39
N ASP A 393 -25.73 -23.13 9.04
CA ASP A 393 -27.13 -23.22 9.43
C ASP A 393 -28.07 -23.17 8.21
N LYS A 394 -28.80 -24.26 8.01
CA LYS A 394 -29.81 -24.40 6.95
C LYS A 394 -31.13 -23.71 7.29
N ASN A 395 -31.37 -23.39 8.57
CA ASN A 395 -32.59 -22.71 9.01
C ASN A 395 -32.53 -21.19 8.80
N VAL A 396 -31.34 -20.65 8.52
CA VAL A 396 -31.13 -19.24 8.21
C VAL A 396 -31.35 -19.03 6.71
N ASP A 397 -32.55 -18.57 6.34
CA ASP A 397 -32.88 -18.22 4.94
C ASP A 397 -32.32 -16.83 4.60
N THR A 398 -31.27 -16.81 3.79
CA THR A 398 -30.65 -15.59 3.23
C THR A 398 -30.86 -15.50 1.72
N SER A 399 -31.79 -16.28 1.14
CA SER A 399 -31.86 -16.44 -0.31
C SER A 399 -32.43 -15.22 -1.06
N ASN A 400 -33.01 -14.24 -0.36
CA ASN A 400 -33.39 -12.89 -0.86
C ASN A 400 -32.49 -11.78 -0.30
N GLU A 401 -31.37 -12.14 0.34
CA GLU A 401 -30.44 -11.20 0.93
C GLU A 401 -29.11 -11.21 0.20
N LEU A 402 -28.51 -10.03 0.06
CA LEU A 402 -27.15 -9.89 -0.45
C LEU A 402 -26.47 -8.69 0.21
N GLY A 403 -25.17 -8.82 0.47
CA GLY A 403 -24.36 -7.70 0.96
C GLY A 403 -22.94 -7.69 0.39
N VAL A 404 -22.39 -6.49 0.29
CA VAL A 404 -20.98 -6.22 -0.01
C VAL A 404 -20.33 -5.59 1.23
N TYR A 405 -19.09 -5.97 1.50
CA TYR A 405 -18.40 -5.68 2.77
C TYR A 405 -16.96 -5.26 2.48
N PHE A 406 -16.77 -4.00 2.14
CA PHE A 406 -15.49 -3.42 1.75
C PHE A 406 -15.02 -2.43 2.85
N PRO A 407 -14.43 -2.92 3.96
CA PRO A 407 -13.84 -2.03 4.97
C PRO A 407 -12.66 -1.19 4.43
N LEU A 408 -12.05 -1.62 3.34
CA LEU A 408 -11.03 -0.91 2.57
C LEU A 408 -11.53 -0.71 1.14
N SER A 409 -10.89 0.19 0.38
CA SER A 409 -11.17 0.31 -1.06
C SER A 409 -10.97 -1.04 -1.75
N GLU A 410 -11.90 -1.41 -2.61
CA GLU A 410 -11.88 -2.66 -3.36
C GLU A 410 -11.26 -2.47 -4.74
N ILE A 411 -10.61 -3.50 -5.27
CA ILE A 411 -10.02 -3.50 -6.63
C ILE A 411 -11.09 -3.88 -7.65
N VAL A 412 -11.93 -4.86 -7.31
CA VAL A 412 -12.95 -5.41 -8.20
C VAL A 412 -14.27 -5.66 -7.44
N PRO A 413 -15.29 -4.80 -7.59
CA PRO A 413 -15.29 -3.55 -8.36
C PRO A 413 -14.36 -2.49 -7.74
N SER A 414 -13.88 -1.54 -8.55
CA SER A 414 -13.03 -0.44 -8.07
C SER A 414 -13.91 0.56 -7.32
N VAL A 415 -13.96 0.47 -5.99
CA VAL A 415 -14.84 1.31 -5.17
C VAL A 415 -14.19 1.67 -3.85
N SER A 416 -14.49 2.86 -3.33
CA SER A 416 -14.12 3.31 -1.99
C SER A 416 -14.74 2.42 -0.90
N PRO A 417 -14.23 2.46 0.35
CA PRO A 417 -14.73 1.62 1.44
C PRO A 417 -16.24 1.77 1.62
N VAL A 418 -16.97 0.66 1.53
CA VAL A 418 -18.43 0.64 1.61
C VAL A 418 -18.95 -0.67 2.16
N THR A 419 -20.00 -0.62 2.96
CA THR A 419 -20.78 -1.80 3.34
C THR A 419 -22.23 -1.54 3.00
N LYS A 420 -22.79 -2.33 2.08
CA LYS A 420 -24.16 -2.17 1.58
C LYS A 420 -24.89 -3.50 1.63
N ARG A 421 -26.15 -3.48 2.04
CA ARG A 421 -27.00 -4.67 2.19
C ARG A 421 -28.34 -4.43 1.54
N ILE A 422 -28.83 -5.42 0.82
CA ILE A 422 -30.09 -5.32 0.09
C ILE A 422 -30.98 -6.52 0.35
N ILE A 423 -32.29 -6.26 0.26
CA ILE A 423 -33.32 -7.28 0.07
C ILE A 423 -33.75 -7.21 -1.40
N PHE A 424 -33.90 -8.36 -2.05
CA PHE A 424 -34.23 -8.44 -3.46
C PHE A 424 -35.29 -9.52 -3.76
N ASP A 425 -36.04 -9.35 -4.84
CA ASP A 425 -36.98 -10.35 -5.32
C ASP A 425 -36.23 -11.52 -5.97
N LYS A 426 -36.38 -12.73 -5.41
CA LYS A 426 -35.68 -13.95 -5.87
C LYS A 426 -36.00 -14.36 -7.32
N THR A 427 -37.13 -13.93 -7.85
CA THR A 427 -37.66 -14.30 -9.17
C THR A 427 -37.20 -13.32 -10.25
N THR A 428 -37.26 -12.02 -9.96
CA THR A 428 -36.92 -10.96 -10.90
C THR A 428 -35.45 -10.53 -10.78
N GLY A 429 -34.84 -10.72 -9.61
CA GLY A 429 -33.53 -10.20 -9.25
C GLY A 429 -33.52 -8.68 -9.02
N GLU A 430 -34.70 -8.02 -9.00
CA GLU A 430 -34.81 -6.59 -8.71
C GLU A 430 -34.49 -6.33 -7.24
N ILE A 431 -33.77 -5.24 -6.99
CA ILE A 431 -33.48 -4.77 -5.64
C ILE A 431 -34.77 -4.14 -5.10
N ASP A 432 -35.33 -4.71 -4.03
CA ASP A 432 -36.55 -4.17 -3.41
C ASP A 432 -36.21 -2.90 -2.63
N HIS A 433 -35.23 -2.99 -1.72
CA HIS A 433 -34.73 -1.88 -0.92
C HIS A 433 -33.39 -2.22 -0.25
N GLU A 434 -32.66 -1.18 0.13
CA GLU A 434 -31.47 -1.28 0.98
C GLU A 434 -31.87 -1.39 2.46
N VAL A 435 -31.11 -2.18 3.22
CA VAL A 435 -31.28 -2.31 4.67
C VAL A 435 -30.00 -1.91 5.40
N LYS A 436 -30.14 -1.21 6.54
CA LYS A 436 -28.97 -0.84 7.37
C LYS A 436 -28.31 -2.08 7.99
N GLN A 437 -29.12 -3.06 8.37
CA GLN A 437 -28.70 -4.34 8.95
C GLN A 437 -29.70 -5.42 8.57
N PHE A 438 -29.24 -6.67 8.48
CA PHE A 438 -30.15 -7.82 8.37
C PHE A 438 -30.85 -8.10 9.69
N ILE A 439 -31.84 -8.99 9.65
CA ILE A 439 -32.67 -9.39 10.81
C ILE A 439 -31.79 -9.89 11.97
N ASN A 440 -30.72 -10.63 11.65
CA ASN A 440 -29.74 -11.10 12.62
C ASN A 440 -28.33 -10.95 12.06
N LYS A 441 -27.36 -10.63 12.92
CA LYS A 441 -25.94 -10.57 12.55
C LYS A 441 -25.36 -11.90 12.05
N SER A 442 -25.98 -13.04 12.35
CA SER A 442 -25.63 -14.31 11.70
C SER A 442 -25.86 -14.28 10.18
N HIS A 443 -26.78 -13.47 9.69
CA HIS A 443 -27.01 -13.30 8.25
C HIS A 443 -25.83 -12.57 7.59
N ASP A 444 -25.21 -11.59 8.26
CA ASP A 444 -24.00 -10.92 7.77
C ASP A 444 -22.86 -11.95 7.56
N ALA A 445 -22.66 -12.84 8.54
CA ALA A 445 -21.63 -13.89 8.48
C ALA A 445 -21.83 -14.85 7.30
N LYS A 446 -23.08 -15.19 6.98
CA LYS A 446 -23.41 -16.01 5.80
C LYS A 446 -23.25 -15.22 4.50
N ASN A 447 -23.82 -14.01 4.43
CA ASN A 447 -23.82 -13.19 3.23
C ASN A 447 -22.41 -12.77 2.78
N ILE A 448 -21.47 -12.46 3.69
CA ILE A 448 -20.11 -12.05 3.30
C ILE A 448 -19.35 -13.16 2.57
N VAL A 449 -19.49 -14.41 3.04
CA VAL A 449 -18.84 -15.55 2.38
C VAL A 449 -19.54 -15.87 1.06
N GLU A 450 -20.88 -15.78 1.04
CA GLU A 450 -21.67 -16.01 -0.17
C GLU A 450 -21.36 -15.00 -1.28
N SER A 451 -21.33 -13.70 -0.97
CA SER A 451 -21.09 -12.66 -1.96
C SER A 451 -19.65 -12.67 -2.47
N GLN A 452 -18.65 -12.89 -1.61
CA GLN A 452 -17.25 -13.04 -2.04
C GLN A 452 -17.08 -14.23 -3.00
N ALA A 453 -17.63 -15.39 -2.65
CA ALA A 453 -17.56 -16.58 -3.50
C ALA A 453 -18.34 -16.41 -4.82
N LEU A 454 -19.49 -15.73 -4.78
CA LEU A 454 -20.30 -15.46 -5.96
C LEU A 454 -19.61 -14.48 -6.92
N SER A 455 -18.99 -13.44 -6.37
CA SER A 455 -18.14 -12.50 -7.12
C SER A 455 -17.01 -13.23 -7.83
N CYS A 456 -16.30 -14.13 -7.12
CA CYS A 456 -15.29 -15.02 -7.71
C CYS A 456 -15.87 -15.85 -8.86
N ARG A 457 -16.98 -16.57 -8.61
CA ARG A 457 -17.64 -17.44 -9.60
C ARG A 457 -17.96 -16.67 -10.88
N VAL A 458 -18.59 -15.51 -10.76
CA VAL A 458 -19.06 -14.77 -11.92
C VAL A 458 -17.89 -14.24 -12.75
N ARG A 459 -16.83 -13.75 -12.10
CA ARG A 459 -15.65 -13.19 -12.79
C ARG A 459 -14.74 -14.24 -13.43
N ILE A 460 -14.69 -15.48 -12.92
CA ILE A 460 -13.98 -16.57 -13.61
C ILE A 460 -14.78 -17.16 -14.77
N SER A 461 -16.11 -17.00 -14.79
CA SER A 461 -16.98 -17.69 -15.76
C SER A 461 -16.65 -17.38 -17.23
N PRO A 462 -16.35 -16.13 -17.63
CA PRO A 462 -15.87 -15.81 -18.99
C PRO A 462 -14.59 -16.53 -19.39
N LEU A 463 -13.75 -16.83 -18.40
CA LEU A 463 -12.44 -17.45 -18.57
C LEU A 463 -12.51 -18.99 -18.64
N LEU A 464 -13.67 -19.60 -18.45
CA LEU A 464 -13.81 -21.07 -18.50
C LEU A 464 -14.25 -21.55 -19.90
N ASN A 465 -13.73 -22.70 -20.34
CA ASN A 465 -14.16 -23.38 -21.57
C ASN A 465 -15.22 -24.46 -21.25
N ASN A 466 -16.21 -24.69 -22.14
CA ASN A 466 -17.29 -25.66 -21.89
C ASN A 466 -16.78 -27.11 -21.99
N SER A 467 -17.01 -27.93 -20.96
CA SER A 467 -16.91 -29.40 -21.06
C SER A 467 -18.27 -30.10 -21.24
N VAL A 468 -19.40 -29.38 -21.20
CA VAL A 468 -20.75 -29.98 -21.37
C VAL A 468 -21.46 -29.40 -22.60
N LYS A 469 -21.67 -30.26 -23.60
CA LYS A 469 -22.71 -30.03 -24.62
C LYS A 469 -24.06 -30.24 -23.94
N GLU A 470 -24.85 -29.20 -23.70
CA GLU A 470 -26.29 -29.42 -23.46
C GLU A 470 -27.18 -28.20 -23.71
N ASN A 471 -28.48 -28.47 -23.67
CA ASN A 471 -29.50 -28.02 -24.60
C ASN A 471 -29.86 -26.52 -24.54
N LYS A 472 -30.13 -25.97 -25.74
CA LYS A 472 -30.79 -24.68 -25.96
C LYS A 472 -32.18 -24.65 -25.29
N SER A 473 -32.27 -24.20 -24.05
CA SER A 473 -33.56 -23.87 -23.43
C SER A 473 -33.40 -23.05 -22.14
N THR A 474 -32.99 -21.79 -22.24
CA THR A 474 -33.41 -20.77 -21.26
C THR A 474 -33.75 -19.47 -21.99
N ASN A 475 -35.03 -19.12 -21.94
CA ASN A 475 -35.72 -18.21 -22.85
C ASN A 475 -35.80 -16.76 -22.32
N LYS A 476 -34.74 -16.24 -21.68
CA LYS A 476 -34.57 -14.81 -21.38
C LYS A 476 -33.09 -14.43 -21.47
N LYS A 477 -32.77 -13.44 -22.30
CA LYS A 477 -31.44 -12.80 -22.34
C LYS A 477 -31.27 -12.00 -21.03
N VAL A 478 -30.72 -12.64 -20.00
CA VAL A 478 -30.33 -11.95 -18.77
C VAL A 478 -29.01 -11.25 -19.05
N THR A 479 -29.07 -9.93 -19.24
CA THR A 479 -27.88 -9.08 -19.32
C THR A 479 -27.44 -8.74 -17.90
N VAL A 480 -26.18 -9.01 -17.58
CA VAL A 480 -25.59 -8.72 -16.27
C VAL A 480 -24.37 -7.85 -16.54
N SER A 481 -24.30 -6.70 -15.88
CA SER A 481 -23.27 -5.70 -16.07
C SER A 481 -22.35 -5.71 -14.87
N PHE A 482 -21.10 -6.11 -15.06
CA PHE A 482 -20.02 -5.79 -14.13
C PHE A 482 -19.21 -4.67 -14.77
N ASP A 483 -18.60 -3.79 -13.98
CA ASP A 483 -18.06 -2.46 -14.35
C ASP A 483 -17.61 -2.25 -15.81
N TYR A 484 -16.89 -3.20 -16.41
CA TYR A 484 -16.34 -3.11 -17.77
C TYR A 484 -16.89 -4.13 -18.79
N ASP A 485 -17.80 -5.01 -18.35
CA ASP A 485 -18.41 -6.11 -19.10
C ASP A 485 -19.92 -5.85 -19.34
N LYS A 486 -20.32 -4.58 -19.50
CA LYS A 486 -21.73 -4.12 -19.48
C LYS A 486 -22.62 -4.72 -20.60
N ASP A 487 -22.02 -5.29 -21.66
CA ASP A 487 -22.72 -5.87 -22.82
C ASP A 487 -22.59 -7.40 -22.94
N ILE A 488 -22.01 -8.08 -21.95
CA ILE A 488 -21.80 -9.52 -22.00
C ILE A 488 -23.05 -10.23 -21.45
N PRO A 489 -23.76 -11.04 -22.25
CA PRO A 489 -24.91 -11.78 -21.75
C PRO A 489 -24.41 -12.89 -20.81
N LEU A 490 -24.43 -12.64 -19.50
CA LEU A 490 -23.96 -13.60 -18.52
C LEU A 490 -24.71 -14.93 -18.59
N ALA A 491 -25.95 -14.93 -19.09
CA ALA A 491 -26.67 -16.15 -19.42
C ALA A 491 -25.85 -17.17 -20.25
N GLN A 492 -24.87 -16.72 -21.04
CA GLN A 492 -23.95 -17.55 -21.82
C GLN A 492 -22.78 -18.13 -21.01
N PHE A 493 -22.57 -17.68 -19.79
CA PHE A 493 -21.47 -18.07 -18.90
C PHE A 493 -21.96 -18.68 -17.58
N LEU A 494 -23.23 -18.48 -17.22
CA LEU A 494 -23.83 -18.98 -15.98
C LEU A 494 -23.73 -20.50 -15.80
N HIS A 495 -23.62 -21.26 -16.89
CA HIS A 495 -23.49 -22.73 -16.87
C HIS A 495 -22.03 -23.22 -16.79
N LYS A 496 -21.04 -22.32 -16.89
CA LYS A 496 -19.63 -22.70 -16.87
C LYS A 496 -19.13 -22.90 -15.43
N ARG A 497 -18.36 -23.97 -15.23
CA ARG A 497 -17.86 -24.40 -13.92
C ARG A 497 -16.38 -24.77 -14.03
N PRO A 498 -15.57 -24.49 -12.99
CA PRO A 498 -14.22 -24.99 -12.95
C PRO A 498 -14.23 -26.53 -12.89
N ASN A 499 -13.18 -27.17 -13.40
CA ASN A 499 -13.02 -28.61 -13.26
C ASN A 499 -12.68 -28.93 -11.81
N ARG A 500 -11.55 -28.44 -11.29
CA ARG A 500 -11.15 -28.58 -9.89
C ARG A 500 -10.93 -27.21 -9.25
N ALA A 501 -11.17 -27.13 -7.95
CA ALA A 501 -10.82 -25.96 -7.15
C ALA A 501 -9.85 -26.33 -6.04
N PHE A 502 -8.76 -25.59 -5.94
CA PHE A 502 -7.73 -25.74 -4.92
C PHE A 502 -7.80 -24.55 -3.97
N PHE A 503 -7.80 -24.79 -2.65
CA PHE A 503 -7.92 -23.75 -1.63
C PHE A 503 -6.66 -23.68 -0.76
N VAL A 504 -6.09 -22.49 -0.65
CA VAL A 504 -4.88 -22.20 0.13
C VAL A 504 -5.06 -20.92 0.97
N GLY A 505 -4.11 -20.63 1.85
CA GLY A 505 -4.12 -19.41 2.68
C GLY A 505 -4.73 -19.60 4.07
N GLY A 506 -4.60 -18.58 4.93
CA GLY A 506 -4.97 -18.69 6.34
C GLY A 506 -6.44 -19.05 6.56
N ALA A 507 -7.35 -18.46 5.78
CA ALA A 507 -8.78 -18.73 5.91
C ALA A 507 -9.21 -20.05 5.23
N SER A 508 -8.35 -20.71 4.44
CA SER A 508 -8.67 -22.06 3.93
C SER A 508 -8.68 -23.12 5.03
N LYS A 509 -8.08 -22.83 6.19
CA LYS A 509 -8.12 -23.69 7.38
C LYS A 509 -9.50 -23.74 8.05
N ASN A 510 -10.43 -22.87 7.66
CA ASN A 510 -11.80 -22.85 8.17
C ASN A 510 -12.73 -23.64 7.23
N ASP A 511 -13.15 -24.82 7.68
CA ASP A 511 -13.99 -25.73 6.88
C ASP A 511 -15.33 -25.12 6.45
N ALA A 512 -15.94 -24.28 7.30
CA ALA A 512 -17.22 -23.65 6.96
C ALA A 512 -17.08 -22.67 5.79
N ILE A 513 -16.03 -21.84 5.81
CA ILE A 513 -15.72 -20.88 4.74
C ILE A 513 -15.43 -21.64 3.45
N VAL A 514 -14.50 -22.60 3.48
CA VAL A 514 -14.09 -23.33 2.29
C VAL A 514 -15.21 -24.16 1.69
N THR A 515 -16.00 -24.85 2.52
CA THR A 515 -17.16 -25.62 2.05
C THR A 515 -18.17 -24.71 1.34
N LYS A 516 -18.40 -23.50 1.86
CA LYS A 516 -19.32 -22.54 1.24
C LYS A 516 -18.76 -22.01 -0.09
N PHE A 517 -17.48 -21.67 -0.15
CA PHE A 517 -16.81 -21.31 -1.41
C PHE A 517 -16.89 -22.45 -2.44
N ALA A 518 -16.60 -23.69 -2.04
CA ALA A 518 -16.67 -24.87 -2.89
C ALA A 518 -18.08 -25.10 -3.47
N GLN A 519 -19.12 -24.93 -2.66
CA GLN A 519 -20.52 -25.02 -3.10
C GLN A 519 -20.87 -23.97 -4.17
N ILE A 520 -20.42 -22.72 -3.98
CA ILE A 520 -20.79 -21.60 -4.86
C ILE A 520 -19.97 -21.62 -6.16
N LEU A 521 -18.67 -21.86 -6.07
CA LEU A 521 -17.80 -22.01 -7.25
C LEU A 521 -18.21 -23.25 -8.06
N GLY A 522 -18.51 -24.34 -7.37
CA GLY A 522 -19.11 -25.54 -7.94
C GLY A 522 -18.17 -26.35 -8.81
N ALA A 523 -16.92 -26.57 -8.44
CA ALA A 523 -16.00 -27.40 -9.21
C ALA A 523 -16.55 -28.82 -9.49
N THR A 524 -16.49 -29.31 -10.72
CA THR A 524 -17.15 -30.57 -11.13
C THR A 524 -16.37 -31.84 -10.80
N GLU A 525 -15.05 -31.74 -10.66
CA GLU A 525 -14.10 -32.84 -10.45
C GLU A 525 -13.43 -32.78 -9.07
N GLY A 526 -14.02 -32.02 -8.14
CA GLY A 526 -13.65 -31.99 -6.73
C GLY A 526 -13.04 -30.67 -6.26
N ASN A 527 -13.10 -30.49 -4.94
CA ASN A 527 -12.55 -29.35 -4.24
C ASN A 527 -11.48 -29.85 -3.27
N TYR A 528 -10.28 -29.27 -3.32
CA TYR A 528 -9.10 -29.72 -2.59
C TYR A 528 -8.50 -28.60 -1.75
N ARG A 529 -7.99 -28.93 -0.58
CA ARG A 529 -7.21 -28.05 0.29
C ARG A 529 -5.77 -28.55 0.34
N LEU A 530 -4.84 -27.61 0.39
CA LEU A 530 -3.43 -27.91 0.60
C LEU A 530 -2.71 -26.76 1.33
N ASP A 531 -1.62 -27.11 2.02
CA ASP A 531 -0.73 -26.14 2.64
C ASP A 531 0.48 -25.91 1.73
N THR A 532 0.68 -24.68 1.29
CA THR A 532 1.74 -24.34 0.31
C THR A 532 2.58 -23.14 0.74
N PRO A 533 3.30 -23.21 1.88
CA PRO A 533 4.12 -22.10 2.36
C PRO A 533 5.30 -21.74 1.42
N ASN A 534 5.55 -22.56 0.40
CA ASN A 534 6.70 -22.45 -0.52
C ASN A 534 6.31 -22.47 -2.01
N SER A 535 5.05 -22.17 -2.38
CA SER A 535 4.56 -22.30 -3.78
C SER A 535 5.48 -21.68 -4.82
N CYS A 536 5.91 -20.43 -4.62
CA CYS A 536 6.68 -19.68 -5.62
C CYS A 536 8.03 -20.38 -5.92
N ALA A 537 8.82 -20.63 -4.88
CA ALA A 537 10.09 -21.37 -5.00
C ALA A 537 9.90 -22.80 -5.53
N LEU A 538 8.81 -23.48 -5.12
CA LEU A 538 8.50 -24.84 -5.55
C LEU A 538 8.14 -24.91 -7.04
N GLY A 539 7.39 -23.93 -7.55
CA GLY A 539 7.15 -23.78 -8.98
C GLY A 539 8.44 -23.63 -9.78
N GLY A 540 9.38 -22.81 -9.28
CA GLY A 540 10.74 -22.71 -9.83
C GLY A 540 11.48 -24.05 -9.84
N CYS A 541 11.39 -24.83 -8.76
CA CYS A 541 11.99 -26.17 -8.70
C CYS A 541 11.41 -27.12 -9.77
N TYR A 542 10.09 -27.12 -9.93
CA TYR A 542 9.40 -27.98 -10.90
C TYR A 542 9.72 -27.59 -12.33
N LEU A 543 9.78 -26.29 -12.63
CA LEU A 543 10.22 -25.78 -13.93
C LEU A 543 11.67 -26.19 -14.22
N ALA A 544 12.58 -26.07 -13.25
CA ALA A 544 13.98 -26.48 -13.40
C ALA A 544 14.10 -27.98 -13.70
N LEU A 545 13.41 -28.82 -12.93
CA LEU A 545 13.39 -30.27 -13.10
C LEU A 545 12.83 -30.68 -14.45
N TRP A 546 11.62 -30.24 -14.78
CA TRP A 546 10.98 -30.56 -16.06
C TRP A 546 11.86 -30.12 -17.23
N SER A 547 12.38 -28.89 -17.18
CA SER A 547 13.16 -28.33 -18.27
C SER A 547 14.46 -29.09 -18.52
N ASP A 548 15.17 -29.49 -17.46
CA ASP A 548 16.40 -30.27 -17.55
C ASP A 548 16.14 -31.67 -18.11
N LEU A 549 15.13 -32.38 -17.59
CA LEU A 549 14.77 -33.71 -18.08
C LEU A 549 14.31 -33.68 -19.54
N TYR A 550 13.52 -32.67 -19.92
CA TYR A 550 13.06 -32.48 -21.30
C TYR A 550 14.24 -32.17 -22.24
N LYS A 551 15.17 -31.31 -21.83
CA LYS A 551 16.37 -30.99 -22.64
C LYS A 551 17.35 -32.14 -22.78
N LYS A 552 17.41 -33.02 -21.80
CA LYS A 552 18.21 -34.25 -21.86
C LYS A 552 17.50 -35.38 -22.62
N GLU A 553 16.30 -35.13 -23.15
CA GLU A 553 15.47 -36.11 -23.85
C GLU A 553 15.13 -37.34 -22.98
N ILE A 554 15.15 -37.18 -21.65
CA ILE A 554 14.76 -38.21 -20.67
C ILE A 554 13.23 -38.33 -20.64
N ILE A 555 12.54 -37.20 -20.82
CA ILE A 555 11.09 -37.11 -20.96
C ILE A 555 10.73 -36.35 -22.24
N SER A 556 9.54 -36.64 -22.78
CA SER A 556 8.92 -35.89 -23.88
C SER A 556 7.57 -35.28 -23.49
N SER A 557 7.09 -35.56 -22.29
CA SER A 557 5.82 -35.07 -21.76
C SER A 557 5.85 -33.55 -21.57
N LYS A 558 4.72 -32.90 -21.87
CA LYS A 558 4.48 -31.50 -21.55
C LYS A 558 4.48 -31.29 -20.02
N PHE A 559 4.67 -30.04 -19.59
CA PHE A 559 4.85 -29.71 -18.18
C PHE A 559 3.66 -30.14 -17.30
N ASP A 560 2.44 -29.85 -17.75
CA ASP A 560 1.18 -30.22 -17.12
C ASP A 560 1.04 -31.74 -16.94
N VAL A 561 1.35 -32.52 -17.98
CA VAL A 561 1.31 -33.99 -17.94
C VAL A 561 2.38 -34.53 -16.98
N PHE A 562 3.61 -34.02 -17.11
CA PHE A 562 4.73 -34.39 -16.25
C PHE A 562 4.41 -34.16 -14.77
N LEU A 563 3.86 -32.99 -14.44
CA LEU A 563 3.54 -32.63 -13.07
C LEU A 563 2.36 -33.46 -12.57
N GLN A 564 1.31 -33.65 -13.37
CA GLN A 564 0.15 -34.47 -13.01
C GLN A 564 0.55 -35.90 -12.63
N GLU A 565 1.51 -36.52 -13.33
CA GLU A 565 2.00 -37.87 -13.06
C GLU A 565 2.85 -37.96 -11.79
N LYS A 566 3.68 -36.94 -11.51
CA LYS A 566 4.61 -36.95 -10.37
C LYS A 566 4.05 -36.33 -9.09
N PHE A 567 2.98 -35.56 -9.19
CA PHE A 567 2.45 -34.80 -8.06
C PHE A 567 1.96 -35.74 -6.93
N PRO A 568 2.28 -35.44 -5.65
CA PRO A 568 1.86 -36.25 -4.52
C PRO A 568 0.38 -36.03 -4.18
N TRP A 569 -0.53 -36.57 -5.01
CA TRP A 569 -1.98 -36.45 -4.84
C TRP A 569 -2.51 -36.92 -3.47
N ASN A 570 -1.78 -37.81 -2.82
CA ASN A 570 -2.07 -38.34 -1.49
C ASN A 570 -1.86 -37.30 -0.37
N GLU A 571 -1.18 -36.19 -0.62
CA GLU A 571 -0.98 -35.10 0.34
C GLU A 571 -2.09 -34.04 0.27
N LEU A 572 -2.96 -34.09 -0.74
CA LEU A 572 -4.10 -33.19 -0.86
C LEU A 572 -5.26 -33.63 0.03
N GLU A 573 -5.88 -32.68 0.71
CA GLU A 573 -7.10 -32.92 1.44
C GLU A 573 -8.31 -32.70 0.52
N HIS A 574 -9.14 -33.72 0.33
CA HIS A 574 -10.43 -33.57 -0.35
C HIS A 574 -11.44 -32.93 0.59
N ILE A 575 -12.06 -31.81 0.17
CA ILE A 575 -13.06 -31.08 0.96
C ILE A 575 -14.45 -31.65 0.71
N CYS A 576 -14.92 -31.53 -0.54
CA CYS A 576 -16.24 -32.00 -0.95
C CYS A 576 -16.38 -32.06 -2.48
N ASN A 577 -17.33 -32.87 -2.94
CA ASN A 577 -17.84 -32.79 -4.31
C ASN A 577 -18.95 -31.73 -4.38
N SER A 578 -19.07 -31.07 -5.52
CA SER A 578 -20.08 -30.04 -5.71
C SER A 578 -21.46 -30.65 -5.96
N ASN A 579 -22.51 -30.05 -5.39
CA ASN A 579 -23.89 -30.42 -5.65
C ASN A 579 -24.50 -29.42 -6.65
N THR A 580 -25.02 -29.92 -7.77
CA THR A 580 -25.56 -29.08 -8.85
C THR A 580 -26.82 -28.33 -8.46
N ASP A 581 -27.69 -28.90 -7.61
CA ASP A 581 -28.91 -28.22 -7.15
C ASP A 581 -28.54 -27.03 -6.25
N ILE A 582 -27.65 -27.25 -5.27
CA ILE A 582 -27.13 -26.17 -4.40
C ILE A 582 -26.43 -25.09 -5.24
N TRP A 583 -25.63 -25.48 -6.23
CA TRP A 583 -24.95 -24.54 -7.09
C TRP A 583 -25.93 -23.69 -7.94
N ASN A 584 -27.03 -24.30 -8.40
CA ASN A 584 -28.10 -23.63 -9.12
C ASN A 584 -28.91 -22.67 -8.24
N GLU A 585 -29.06 -22.96 -6.95
CA GLU A 585 -29.75 -22.06 -6.00
C GLU A 585 -29.12 -20.66 -5.99
N TYR A 586 -27.79 -20.56 -6.10
CA TYR A 586 -27.07 -19.28 -6.12
C TYR A 586 -27.25 -18.46 -7.40
N ASN A 587 -27.86 -19.01 -8.46
CA ASN A 587 -28.10 -18.27 -9.70
C ASN A 587 -29.01 -17.05 -9.48
N ASN A 588 -29.92 -17.11 -8.50
CA ASN A 588 -30.85 -16.03 -8.20
C ASN A 588 -30.15 -14.78 -7.62
N LYS A 589 -28.95 -14.92 -7.03
CA LYS A 589 -28.17 -13.82 -6.43
C LYS A 589 -27.27 -13.09 -7.43
N ILE A 590 -27.11 -13.61 -8.64
CA ILE A 590 -26.12 -13.08 -9.59
C ILE A 590 -26.55 -11.74 -10.20
N VAL A 591 -27.81 -11.62 -10.61
CA VAL A 591 -28.38 -10.35 -11.12
C VAL A 591 -28.40 -9.28 -10.01
N PRO A 592 -28.90 -9.58 -8.79
CA PRO A 592 -28.78 -8.66 -7.65
C PRO A 592 -27.34 -8.22 -7.36
N LEU A 593 -26.36 -9.13 -7.42
CA LEU A 593 -24.95 -8.78 -7.17
C LEU A 593 -24.43 -7.77 -8.17
N SER A 594 -24.67 -8.00 -9.46
CA SER A 594 -24.28 -7.05 -10.51
C SER A 594 -24.94 -5.68 -10.36
N ARG A 595 -26.23 -5.65 -10.04
CA ARG A 595 -26.95 -4.40 -9.80
C ARG A 595 -26.44 -3.68 -8.56
N LEU A 596 -26.16 -4.43 -7.50
CA LEU A 596 -25.60 -3.91 -6.27
C LEU A 596 -24.24 -3.28 -6.55
N GLU A 597 -23.32 -4.00 -7.18
CA GLU A 597 -21.97 -3.51 -7.53
C GLU A 597 -22.04 -2.31 -8.49
N SER A 598 -22.89 -2.34 -9.52
CA SER A 598 -23.10 -1.20 -10.43
C SER A 598 -23.64 0.04 -9.71
N SER A 599 -24.38 -0.14 -8.60
CA SER A 599 -24.87 0.96 -7.78
C SER A 599 -23.81 1.54 -6.83
N LEU A 600 -22.64 0.91 -6.71
CA LEU A 600 -21.52 1.41 -5.92
C LEU A 600 -20.64 2.37 -6.72
N SER A 601 -20.66 2.29 -8.05
CA SER A 601 -19.95 3.19 -8.98
C SER A 601 -20.54 4.61 -9.01
N ILE A 602 -21.73 4.79 -8.43
CA ILE A 602 -22.43 6.07 -8.35
C ILE A 602 -22.57 6.46 -6.89
N GLN A 603 -21.95 7.57 -6.51
CA GLN A 603 -21.97 8.09 -5.15
C GLN A 603 -23.08 9.12 -4.96
N PRO A 604 -23.92 8.98 -3.91
CA PRO A 604 -24.88 10.01 -3.55
C PRO A 604 -24.14 11.25 -3.02
N PHE A 605 -24.38 12.41 -3.63
CA PHE A 605 -23.87 13.68 -3.15
C PHE A 605 -24.97 14.41 -2.39
N LEU A 606 -24.79 14.46 -1.07
CA LEU A 606 -25.72 15.07 -0.13
C LEU A 606 -25.39 16.55 0.09
N MET A 607 -26.40 17.34 0.44
CA MET A 607 -26.27 18.74 0.82
C MET A 607 -25.27 18.86 1.98
N PRO A 608 -24.10 19.49 1.78
CA PRO A 608 -23.05 19.56 2.79
C PRO A 608 -23.40 20.56 3.90
N ALA A 609 -22.91 20.28 5.11
CA ALA A 609 -23.02 21.20 6.24
C ALA A 609 -21.87 22.21 6.19
N MET A 610 -22.13 23.44 5.76
CA MET A 610 -21.10 24.48 5.66
C MET A 610 -20.87 25.25 6.98
N SER A 611 -21.65 24.95 8.03
CA SER A 611 -21.34 25.37 9.40
C SER A 611 -21.95 24.40 10.44
N PRO A 612 -21.42 24.34 11.67
CA PRO A 612 -21.94 23.44 12.73
C PRO A 612 -23.39 23.70 13.13
N THR A 613 -23.93 24.89 12.84
CA THR A 613 -25.30 25.30 13.16
C THR A 613 -26.23 25.30 11.94
N MET A 614 -25.74 24.90 10.77
CA MET A 614 -26.50 24.95 9.53
C MET A 614 -27.45 23.76 9.46
N GLU A 615 -28.75 24.02 9.50
CA GLU A 615 -29.78 23.01 9.27
C GLU A 615 -30.25 23.00 7.80
N LYS A 616 -30.18 24.15 7.11
CA LYS A 616 -30.62 24.33 5.73
C LYS A 616 -29.71 25.32 4.97
N GLY A 617 -29.66 25.20 3.65
CA GLY A 617 -28.95 26.13 2.76
C GLY A 617 -29.59 26.22 1.38
N GLY A 618 -29.14 27.19 0.58
CA GLY A 618 -29.50 27.34 -0.82
C GLY A 618 -28.39 26.83 -1.74
N ILE A 619 -28.75 26.29 -2.91
CA ILE A 619 -27.80 26.00 -3.98
C ILE A 619 -27.84 27.19 -4.93
N VAL A 620 -26.74 27.95 -5.03
CA VAL A 620 -26.68 29.13 -5.88
C VAL A 620 -26.44 28.72 -7.32
N ASN A 621 -25.37 27.94 -7.56
CA ASN A 621 -24.99 27.53 -8.90
C ASN A 621 -24.08 26.30 -8.90
N TRP A 622 -24.41 25.29 -9.70
CA TRP A 622 -23.55 24.18 -10.07
C TRP A 622 -22.51 24.63 -11.09
N LYS A 623 -21.26 24.19 -10.93
CA LYS A 623 -20.15 24.50 -11.86
C LYS A 623 -19.98 23.47 -12.95
N PHE A 624 -20.50 22.27 -12.74
CA PHE A 624 -20.44 21.14 -13.67
C PHE A 624 -21.85 20.64 -13.97
N LYS A 625 -22.12 20.35 -15.25
CA LYS A 625 -23.38 19.77 -15.72
C LYS A 625 -23.32 18.24 -15.73
N PRO A 626 -24.47 17.54 -15.71
CA PRO A 626 -24.49 16.09 -15.90
C PRO A 626 -23.72 15.68 -17.17
N GLY A 627 -22.70 14.84 -17.04
CA GLY A 627 -21.77 14.50 -18.13
C GLY A 627 -20.38 15.12 -18.05
N GLU A 628 -20.17 16.15 -17.23
CA GLU A 628 -18.89 16.85 -17.15
C GLU A 628 -18.00 16.24 -16.06
N LYS A 629 -16.71 16.10 -16.38
CA LYS A 629 -15.67 15.60 -15.45
C LYS A 629 -15.12 16.76 -14.62
N PHE A 630 -14.70 16.48 -13.39
CA PHE A 630 -14.07 17.40 -12.46
C PHE A 630 -12.89 16.71 -11.76
N GLU A 631 -11.91 17.48 -11.31
CA GLU A 631 -10.73 17.02 -10.56
C GLU A 631 -10.86 17.38 -9.06
N ALA A 632 -10.14 16.67 -8.20
CA ALA A 632 -10.08 17.00 -6.78
C ALA A 632 -9.59 18.44 -6.57
N GLY A 633 -10.35 19.21 -5.78
CA GLY A 633 -10.15 20.65 -5.57
C GLY A 633 -10.96 21.56 -6.50
N ASP A 634 -11.62 21.03 -7.54
CA ASP A 634 -12.55 21.82 -8.35
C ASP A 634 -13.83 22.16 -7.55
N VAL A 635 -14.32 23.39 -7.68
CA VAL A 635 -15.58 23.80 -7.04
C VAL A 635 -16.75 23.14 -7.77
N LEU A 636 -17.49 22.24 -7.10
CA LEU A 636 -18.64 21.54 -7.66
C LEU A 636 -19.89 22.41 -7.71
N LEU A 637 -20.17 23.13 -6.63
CA LEU A 637 -21.30 24.05 -6.49
C LEU A 637 -21.01 25.15 -5.47
N GLU A 638 -21.78 26.22 -5.57
CA GLU A 638 -21.79 27.31 -4.59
C GLU A 638 -23.04 27.17 -3.70
N VAL A 639 -22.83 27.15 -2.38
CA VAL A 639 -23.91 27.04 -1.39
C VAL A 639 -24.11 28.36 -0.66
N GLU A 640 -25.34 28.89 -0.68
CA GLU A 640 -25.76 30.04 0.10
C GLU A 640 -26.20 29.59 1.50
N THR A 641 -25.54 30.13 2.52
CA THR A 641 -25.91 29.93 3.93
C THR A 641 -26.52 31.20 4.51
N ASP A 642 -26.98 31.13 5.77
CA ASP A 642 -27.46 32.29 6.53
C ASP A 642 -26.36 33.36 6.77
N LYS A 643 -25.09 33.01 6.56
CA LYS A 643 -23.94 33.86 6.89
C LYS A 643 -23.09 34.24 5.69
N ALA A 644 -22.98 33.37 4.70
CA ALA A 644 -22.12 33.55 3.53
C ALA A 644 -22.49 32.61 2.39
N GLN A 645 -22.05 32.96 1.19
CA GLN A 645 -21.97 32.04 0.06
C GLN A 645 -20.60 31.36 0.09
N ILE A 646 -20.60 30.03 0.04
CA ILE A 646 -19.39 29.22 0.24
C ILE A 646 -19.30 28.19 -0.87
N ASP A 647 -18.09 28.07 -1.43
CA ASP A 647 -17.77 27.12 -2.49
C ASP A 647 -17.57 25.72 -1.90
N VAL A 648 -18.15 24.72 -2.56
CA VAL A 648 -18.02 23.31 -2.18
C VAL A 648 -17.10 22.64 -3.19
N GLU A 649 -15.87 22.33 -2.75
CA GLU A 649 -14.85 21.67 -3.57
C GLU A 649 -15.05 20.16 -3.64
N ALA A 650 -14.69 19.57 -4.79
CA ALA A 650 -14.58 18.14 -4.99
C ALA A 650 -13.46 17.58 -4.11
N GLN A 651 -13.76 16.53 -3.35
CA GLN A 651 -12.74 15.86 -2.51
C GLN A 651 -11.89 14.88 -3.32
N ASP A 652 -12.47 14.33 -4.38
CA ASP A 652 -11.88 13.32 -5.27
C ASP A 652 -12.20 13.68 -6.74
N ASP A 653 -11.45 13.12 -7.67
CA ASP A 653 -11.73 13.22 -9.11
C ASP A 653 -13.05 12.49 -9.45
N GLY A 654 -13.81 13.00 -10.42
CA GLY A 654 -15.08 12.38 -10.76
C GLY A 654 -15.79 12.95 -11.97
N GLN A 655 -17.03 12.51 -12.17
CA GLN A 655 -17.94 13.01 -13.19
C GLN A 655 -19.31 13.27 -12.59
N MET A 656 -19.93 14.38 -12.99
CA MET A 656 -21.28 14.73 -12.55
C MET A 656 -22.28 13.78 -13.18
N ALA A 657 -22.80 12.80 -12.42
CA ALA A 657 -23.71 11.79 -12.96
C ALA A 657 -25.13 12.34 -13.19
N LYS A 658 -25.71 13.00 -12.17
CA LYS A 658 -27.03 13.64 -12.29
C LYS A 658 -27.25 14.65 -11.18
N ILE A 659 -27.78 15.82 -11.52
CA ILE A 659 -28.26 16.81 -10.54
C ILE A 659 -29.73 16.51 -10.24
N LEU A 660 -30.10 16.49 -8.96
CA LEU A 660 -31.47 16.26 -8.49
C LEU A 660 -32.12 17.53 -7.94
N VAL A 661 -31.31 18.47 -7.45
CA VAL A 661 -31.76 19.79 -6.99
C VAL A 661 -31.02 20.86 -7.77
N ASP A 662 -31.77 21.58 -8.61
CA ASP A 662 -31.25 22.55 -9.56
C ASP A 662 -30.77 23.86 -8.88
N ASP A 663 -30.10 24.70 -9.69
CA ASP A 663 -29.66 26.04 -9.30
C ASP A 663 -30.81 26.91 -8.76
N GLY A 664 -30.49 27.76 -7.78
CA GLY A 664 -31.45 28.67 -7.16
C GLY A 664 -32.41 28.03 -6.16
N ALA A 665 -32.26 26.72 -5.87
CA ALA A 665 -33.02 26.06 -4.82
C ALA A 665 -32.70 26.65 -3.44
N LYS A 666 -33.74 26.92 -2.64
CA LYS A 666 -33.62 27.52 -1.30
C LYS A 666 -34.13 26.55 -0.23
N ASP A 667 -33.64 26.72 1.00
CA ASP A 667 -34.07 25.95 2.18
C ASP A 667 -33.86 24.42 2.06
N VAL A 668 -32.85 23.99 1.30
CA VAL A 668 -32.45 22.58 1.17
C VAL A 668 -31.85 22.11 2.49
N SER A 669 -32.41 21.07 3.10
CA SER A 669 -31.95 20.60 4.41
C SER A 669 -30.60 19.88 4.27
N VAL A 670 -29.69 20.14 5.20
CA VAL A 670 -28.39 19.45 5.24
C VAL A 670 -28.59 17.94 5.31
N GLY A 671 -27.81 17.19 4.53
CA GLY A 671 -27.96 15.74 4.37
C GLY A 671 -29.04 15.29 3.37
N THR A 672 -29.76 16.22 2.74
CA THR A 672 -30.67 15.89 1.62
C THR A 672 -29.85 15.50 0.39
N LEU A 673 -30.25 14.47 -0.34
CA LEU A 673 -29.60 14.08 -1.60
C LEU A 673 -29.86 15.14 -2.67
N ILE A 674 -28.79 15.75 -3.22
CA ILE A 674 -28.87 16.85 -4.18
C ILE A 674 -28.30 16.51 -5.55
N ALA A 675 -27.38 15.53 -5.63
CA ALA A 675 -26.85 15.01 -6.88
C ALA A 675 -26.34 13.58 -6.74
N TYR A 676 -25.98 12.97 -7.86
CA TYR A 676 -25.18 11.77 -7.96
C TYR A 676 -23.88 12.10 -8.68
N LEU A 677 -22.77 11.59 -8.16
CA LEU A 677 -21.44 11.64 -8.76
C LEU A 677 -21.06 10.23 -9.22
N ALA A 678 -20.26 10.11 -10.27
CA ALA A 678 -19.65 8.86 -10.71
C ALA A 678 -18.14 9.04 -10.77
N ASP A 679 -17.40 7.94 -10.87
CA ASP A 679 -15.97 8.01 -11.12
C ASP A 679 -15.68 8.60 -12.51
N SER A 680 -14.50 9.20 -12.69
CA SER A 680 -14.09 9.88 -13.92
C SER A 680 -14.11 8.99 -15.18
N ASP A 681 -14.13 7.67 -15.02
CA ASP A 681 -14.06 6.67 -16.09
C ASP A 681 -15.41 6.05 -16.47
N ASP A 682 -16.52 6.46 -15.85
CA ASP A 682 -17.84 5.88 -16.06
C ASP A 682 -18.60 6.44 -17.28
N ASP A 683 -19.36 5.60 -17.97
CA ASP A 683 -20.28 6.02 -19.06
C ASP A 683 -21.68 6.29 -18.51
N LEU A 684 -21.97 7.57 -18.23
CA LEU A 684 -23.24 8.02 -17.63
C LEU A 684 -24.49 7.66 -18.45
N SER A 685 -24.37 7.50 -19.77
CA SER A 685 -25.51 7.23 -20.65
C SER A 685 -26.11 5.82 -20.42
N LYS A 686 -25.40 4.95 -19.69
CA LYS A 686 -25.74 3.54 -19.47
C LYS A 686 -25.82 3.16 -17.99
N LEU A 687 -25.69 4.12 -17.07
CA LEU A 687 -25.77 3.90 -15.63
C LEU A 687 -27.24 3.93 -15.15
N VAL A 688 -27.60 3.01 -14.26
CA VAL A 688 -28.93 3.00 -13.61
C VAL A 688 -28.88 3.97 -12.43
N ILE A 689 -29.23 5.22 -12.69
CA ILE A 689 -29.35 6.24 -11.64
C ILE A 689 -30.66 5.96 -10.86
N PRO A 690 -30.63 5.75 -9.54
CA PRO A 690 -31.84 5.47 -8.76
C PRO A 690 -32.84 6.64 -8.87
N THR A 691 -33.95 6.43 -9.58
CA THR A 691 -35.06 7.39 -9.63
C THR A 691 -35.98 7.17 -8.44
N SER A 692 -35.80 7.99 -7.39
CA SER A 692 -36.79 8.12 -6.33
C SER A 692 -37.79 9.21 -6.71
N ASP A 693 -38.74 8.91 -7.58
CA ASP A 693 -39.86 9.83 -7.79
C ASP A 693 -40.89 9.65 -6.66
N SER A 694 -41.09 10.74 -5.91
CA SER A 694 -42.23 11.04 -5.02
C SER A 694 -42.24 10.44 -3.61
N GLN A 695 -41.57 11.10 -2.65
CA GLN A 695 -42.15 11.37 -1.31
C GLN A 695 -41.53 12.62 -0.65
N ILE A 696 -41.85 13.83 -1.12
CA ILE A 696 -41.81 15.05 -0.28
C ILE A 696 -42.99 15.96 -0.64
N LEU A 697 -43.72 16.40 0.40
CA LEU A 697 -44.83 17.36 0.49
C LEU A 697 -46.28 16.87 0.33
N ASN A 698 -46.88 16.44 1.45
CA ASN A 698 -48.15 17.00 1.90
C ASN A 698 -48.37 16.79 3.41
N ASN A 699 -47.98 17.79 4.19
CA ASN A 699 -48.65 18.11 5.46
C ASN A 699 -48.78 19.64 5.53
N LYS A 700 -49.73 20.19 4.77
CA LYS A 700 -50.27 21.53 5.03
C LYS A 700 -51.55 21.39 5.84
N THR A 701 -51.44 21.85 7.08
CA THR A 701 -52.50 22.33 7.94
C THR A 701 -53.52 23.20 7.20
N ASN A 702 -54.80 22.85 7.32
CA ASN A 702 -55.92 23.77 7.14
C ASN A 702 -56.36 24.27 8.52
N GLN A 703 -56.34 25.59 8.72
CA GLN A 703 -57.08 26.27 9.78
C GLN A 703 -58.07 27.24 9.14
N SER A 704 -59.37 27.05 9.43
CA SER A 704 -60.27 28.11 9.91
C SER A 704 -61.68 27.55 10.16
N SER A 705 -62.11 27.52 11.43
CA SER A 705 -63.38 28.11 11.88
C SER A 705 -63.60 27.93 13.41
N LYS A 706 -63.66 29.09 14.08
CA LYS A 706 -64.45 29.50 15.28
C LYS A 706 -64.57 28.62 16.54
N GLU A 707 -63.98 29.16 17.62
CA GLU A 707 -64.63 29.59 18.89
C GLU A 707 -65.49 28.60 19.71
N VAL A 708 -65.05 28.28 20.94
CA VAL A 708 -65.68 28.63 22.23
C VAL A 708 -64.99 27.89 23.41
N ALA A 709 -64.90 28.59 24.55
CA ALA A 709 -64.65 28.14 25.94
C ALA A 709 -63.20 28.16 26.50
N ARG A 710 -62.79 29.37 26.90
CA ARG A 710 -62.41 29.75 28.29
C ARG A 710 -62.31 28.60 29.32
N SER A 711 -61.14 28.46 29.95
CA SER A 711 -60.80 29.07 31.26
C SER A 711 -59.85 28.19 32.09
N ASN A 712 -58.65 28.71 32.36
CA ASN A 712 -58.19 28.98 33.73
C ASN A 712 -56.97 29.92 33.71
N ILE A 713 -57.32 31.21 33.83
CA ILE A 713 -56.75 32.27 34.68
C ILE A 713 -55.48 31.92 35.47
N THR A 714 -54.38 32.57 35.05
CA THR A 714 -53.40 33.38 35.80
C THR A 714 -52.91 32.94 37.18
N ASN A 715 -51.58 32.97 37.35
CA ASN A 715 -50.99 34.15 38.00
C ASN A 715 -49.58 34.52 37.54
N LEU A 716 -49.44 35.82 37.28
CA LEU A 716 -48.26 36.59 36.91
C LEU A 716 -47.29 36.72 38.09
N THR A 717 -46.00 36.90 37.80
CA THR A 717 -45.32 38.11 38.30
C THR A 717 -44.07 38.49 37.50
N LYS A 718 -44.13 39.75 37.03
CA LYS A 718 -43.09 40.77 36.80
C LYS A 718 -42.04 40.61 35.70
N ARG A 719 -42.09 41.61 34.80
CA ARG A 719 -41.10 42.01 33.81
C ARG A 719 -40.35 43.26 34.29
N GLU A 720 -39.16 43.43 33.71
CA GLU A 720 -38.44 44.68 33.38
C GLU A 720 -37.54 45.35 34.45
N THR A 721 -36.21 45.34 34.21
CA THR A 721 -35.41 46.42 33.56
C THR A 721 -34.00 46.67 34.15
N THR A 722 -33.01 46.58 33.23
CA THR A 722 -31.83 47.44 32.99
C THR A 722 -30.61 47.51 33.94
N THR A 723 -29.46 47.19 33.31
CA THR A 723 -28.16 47.92 33.24
C THR A 723 -27.15 47.92 34.40
N SER A 724 -25.93 47.53 33.99
CA SER A 724 -24.60 48.05 34.35
C SER A 724 -23.83 47.50 35.57
N GLU A 725 -22.74 46.80 35.21
CA GLU A 725 -21.37 46.87 35.75
C GLU A 725 -21.03 46.50 37.21
N ASN A 726 -20.07 45.55 37.26
CA ASN A 726 -18.84 45.49 38.07
C ASN A 726 -18.75 44.54 39.29
N ILE A 727 -17.80 43.60 39.11
CA ILE A 727 -16.73 43.16 40.04
C ILE A 727 -17.02 41.97 40.99
N THR A 728 -16.38 40.85 40.59
CA THR A 728 -15.62 39.81 41.34
C THR A 728 -16.28 38.91 42.40
N ASP A 729 -16.01 37.60 42.22
CA ASP A 729 -15.97 36.45 43.14
C ASP A 729 -16.97 35.35 42.77
N SER A 730 -16.71 34.05 42.85
CA SER A 730 -15.53 33.22 43.14
C SER A 730 -15.93 31.78 42.76
N SER A 731 -14.94 30.95 42.40
CA SER A 731 -15.00 29.48 42.29
C SER A 731 -16.15 28.86 41.46
N SER A 732 -15.86 28.49 40.21
CA SER A 732 -16.58 27.39 39.56
C SER A 732 -15.60 26.34 39.09
N THR A 733 -15.49 25.26 39.86
CA THR A 733 -14.90 23.99 39.46
C THR A 733 -15.55 23.54 38.14
N GLU A 734 -14.83 23.72 37.04
CA GLU A 734 -15.32 23.47 35.69
C GLU A 734 -15.07 22.00 35.31
N LEU A 735 -16.13 21.28 34.92
CA LEU A 735 -16.02 19.90 34.42
C LEU A 735 -15.30 19.93 33.07
N LEU A 736 -14.30 19.05 32.89
CA LEU A 736 -13.65 18.88 31.59
C LEU A 736 -14.63 18.26 30.55
N PRO A 737 -14.48 18.54 29.24
CA PRO A 737 -15.38 18.02 28.20
C PRO A 737 -15.58 16.50 28.24
N SER A 738 -14.52 15.76 28.53
CA SER A 738 -14.55 14.30 28.65
C SER A 738 -15.34 13.80 29.87
N ALA A 739 -15.30 14.53 30.99
CA ALA A 739 -16.10 14.24 32.18
C ALA A 739 -17.56 14.67 31.98
N ALA A 740 -17.80 15.78 31.30
CA ALA A 740 -19.15 16.29 30.98
C ALA A 740 -19.91 15.37 30.02
N ILE A 741 -19.26 14.88 28.97
CA ILE A 741 -19.83 13.89 28.03
C ILE A 741 -20.18 12.60 28.78
N LEU A 742 -19.30 12.11 29.64
CA LEU A 742 -19.52 10.87 30.38
C LEU A 742 -20.64 11.01 31.43
N CYS A 743 -20.75 12.16 32.10
CA CYS A 743 -21.88 12.46 32.99
C CYS A 743 -23.21 12.50 32.21
N SER A 744 -23.22 13.17 31.04
CA SER A 744 -24.39 13.25 30.16
C SER A 744 -24.85 11.87 29.67
N GLN A 745 -23.92 11.02 29.25
CA GLN A 745 -24.19 9.64 28.81
C GLN A 745 -24.77 8.74 29.91
N ASN A 746 -24.51 9.06 31.18
CA ASN A 746 -24.97 8.30 32.34
C ASN A 746 -26.08 9.03 33.13
N ASN A 747 -26.73 10.04 32.53
CA ASN A 747 -27.80 10.84 33.12
C ASN A 747 -27.44 11.55 34.44
N ILE A 748 -26.15 11.86 34.67
CA ILE A 748 -25.69 12.64 35.82
C ILE A 748 -25.68 14.12 35.40
N SER A 749 -26.50 14.95 36.04
CA SER A 749 -26.51 16.39 35.74
C SER A 749 -25.23 17.07 36.20
N ILE A 750 -24.83 18.18 35.55
CA ILE A 750 -23.61 18.92 35.90
C ILE A 750 -23.61 19.38 37.37
N GLN A 751 -24.78 19.74 37.92
CA GLN A 751 -24.89 20.10 39.34
C GLN A 751 -24.78 18.89 40.27
N GLU A 752 -25.31 17.74 39.86
CA GLU A 752 -25.19 16.50 40.62
C GLU A 752 -23.75 15.99 40.64
N ALA A 753 -23.04 16.06 39.52
CA ALA A 753 -21.63 15.72 39.42
C ALA A 753 -20.78 16.59 40.38
N LYS A 754 -21.02 17.90 40.42
CA LYS A 754 -20.29 18.83 41.31
C LYS A 754 -20.52 18.57 42.80
N ASN A 755 -21.69 18.05 43.18
CA ASN A 755 -22.04 17.81 44.58
C ASN A 755 -21.64 16.41 45.08
N LYS A 756 -21.60 15.40 44.19
CA LYS A 756 -21.43 13.99 44.56
C LYS A 756 -20.08 13.39 44.15
N ILE A 757 -19.36 14.00 43.21
CA ILE A 757 -18.10 13.49 42.67
C ILE A 757 -16.96 14.37 43.18
N ALA A 758 -16.07 13.78 44.00
CA ALA A 758 -14.85 14.45 44.42
C ALA A 758 -13.86 14.49 43.25
N GLY A 759 -13.46 15.69 42.84
CA GLY A 759 -12.54 15.87 41.72
C GLY A 759 -11.09 15.64 42.13
N SER A 760 -10.40 14.74 41.44
CA SER A 760 -9.00 14.38 41.69
C SER A 760 -8.00 15.13 40.81
N GLY A 761 -8.49 16.03 39.94
CA GLY A 761 -7.68 16.87 39.06
C GLY A 761 -7.20 18.17 39.70
N LEU A 762 -6.26 18.83 39.02
CA LEU A 762 -5.63 20.08 39.46
C LEU A 762 -6.69 21.13 39.87
N HIS A 763 -6.55 21.69 41.07
CA HIS A 763 -7.52 22.60 41.70
C HIS A 763 -8.91 22.00 41.97
N GLY A 764 -9.00 20.69 42.23
CA GLY A 764 -10.24 20.00 42.59
C GLY A 764 -11.19 19.73 41.41
N LYS A 765 -10.67 19.78 40.17
CA LYS A 765 -11.48 19.52 38.96
C LYS A 765 -11.88 18.05 38.85
N ILE A 766 -13.12 17.82 38.43
CA ILE A 766 -13.66 16.48 38.18
C ILE A 766 -13.11 15.98 36.84
N LEU A 767 -12.27 14.95 36.92
CA LEU A 767 -11.70 14.23 35.79
C LEU A 767 -12.62 13.07 35.37
N LYS A 768 -12.37 12.53 34.16
CA LYS A 768 -13.07 11.35 33.65
C LYS A 768 -12.94 10.15 34.60
N GLY A 769 -11.77 9.98 35.23
CA GLY A 769 -11.53 8.93 36.22
C GLY A 769 -12.47 9.01 37.43
N ASP A 770 -12.75 10.22 37.92
CA ASP A 770 -13.63 10.44 39.07
C ASP A 770 -15.08 10.02 38.77
N VAL A 771 -15.55 10.34 37.55
CA VAL A 771 -16.89 9.95 37.08
C VAL A 771 -16.98 8.43 36.91
N LEU A 772 -15.94 7.78 36.38
CA LEU A 772 -15.89 6.32 36.23
C LEU A 772 -15.83 5.59 37.59
N ALA A 773 -15.09 6.14 38.55
CA ALA A 773 -15.03 5.60 39.90
C ALA A 773 -16.36 5.77 40.63
N TYR A 774 -17.04 6.91 40.46
CA TYR A 774 -18.39 7.14 40.99
C TYR A 774 -19.44 6.18 40.40
N LEU A 775 -19.29 5.81 39.12
CA LEU A 775 -20.11 4.80 38.45
C LEU A 775 -19.72 3.35 38.81
N ASN A 776 -18.78 3.13 39.73
CA ASN A 776 -18.22 1.83 40.11
C ASN A 776 -17.63 1.03 38.92
N MET A 777 -17.26 1.70 37.84
CA MET A 777 -16.66 1.06 36.66
C MET A 777 -15.16 0.83 36.84
N ILE A 778 -14.53 1.58 37.75
CA ILE A 778 -13.14 1.41 38.16
C ILE A 778 -13.02 1.53 39.69
N PRO A 779 -12.04 0.88 40.33
CA PRO A 779 -11.75 1.09 41.74
C PRO A 779 -11.32 2.55 42.00
N LYS A 780 -11.85 3.17 43.06
CA LYS A 780 -11.48 4.54 43.46
C LYS A 780 -9.98 4.67 43.75
N GLU A 781 -9.38 3.62 44.31
CA GLU A 781 -7.95 3.52 44.60
C GLU A 781 -7.07 3.69 43.35
N SER A 782 -7.57 3.36 42.16
CA SER A 782 -6.86 3.56 40.90
C SER A 782 -6.77 5.03 40.52
N VAL A 783 -7.80 5.82 40.83
CA VAL A 783 -7.82 7.26 40.60
C VAL A 783 -6.88 7.96 41.59
N ASP A 784 -6.92 7.54 42.86
CA ASP A 784 -6.06 8.06 43.93
C ASP A 784 -4.57 7.83 43.63
N LYS A 785 -4.19 6.65 43.13
CA LYS A 785 -2.79 6.35 42.73
C LYS A 785 -2.29 7.22 41.59
N ILE A 786 -3.16 7.53 40.62
CA ILE A 786 -2.80 8.37 39.47
C ILE A 786 -2.65 9.83 39.92
N SER A 787 -3.56 10.33 40.75
CA SER A 787 -3.42 11.69 41.30
C SER A 787 -2.18 11.82 42.18
N GLN A 788 -1.88 10.82 43.02
CA GLN A 788 -0.63 10.77 43.79
C GLN A 788 0.61 10.73 42.89
N TYR A 789 0.59 9.95 41.81
CA TYR A 789 1.70 9.90 40.84
C TYR A 789 1.90 11.24 40.13
N VAL A 790 0.81 11.92 39.75
CA VAL A 790 0.88 13.24 39.10
C VAL A 790 1.38 14.30 40.07
N GLU A 791 0.94 14.26 41.34
CA GLU A 791 1.47 15.15 42.39
C GLU A 791 2.96 14.88 42.66
N LEU A 792 3.37 13.61 42.82
CA LEU A 792 4.77 13.20 43.05
C LEU A 792 5.72 13.66 41.94
N ASN A 793 5.26 13.71 40.69
CA ASN A 793 6.06 14.11 39.55
C ASN A 793 5.85 15.58 39.13
N SER A 794 5.04 16.36 39.87
CA SER A 794 4.75 17.76 39.55
C SER A 794 5.83 18.76 39.99
N LYS A 795 6.86 18.32 40.73
CA LYS A 795 8.04 19.12 41.08
C LYS A 795 9.33 18.32 40.87
N LEU A 796 10.11 18.71 39.86
CA LEU A 796 11.50 18.28 39.68
C LEU A 796 12.42 19.41 40.18
N ASP A 797 13.15 19.21 41.28
CA ASP A 797 14.25 20.07 41.71
C ASP A 797 15.59 19.36 41.41
N LEU A 798 16.48 20.03 40.67
CA LEU A 798 17.73 19.49 40.13
C LEU A 798 18.97 20.09 40.80
N SER A 799 18.84 20.71 41.96
CA SER A 799 19.91 21.52 42.55
C SER A 799 21.07 20.76 43.22
N ASN A 800 21.06 19.42 43.36
CA ASN A 800 22.20 18.68 43.95
C ASN A 800 22.38 17.25 43.39
N ILE A 801 23.06 17.09 42.26
CA ILE A 801 23.56 15.78 41.81
C ILE A 801 25.06 15.87 41.49
N GLU A 802 25.88 15.30 42.38
CA GLU A 802 27.29 15.01 42.11
C GLU A 802 27.42 13.66 41.37
N ILE A 803 28.25 13.62 40.33
CA ILE A 803 28.46 12.43 39.51
C ILE A 803 29.37 11.43 40.24
N GLN A 804 28.82 10.30 40.65
CA GLN A 804 29.59 9.19 41.22
C GLN A 804 30.20 8.33 40.10
N LYS A 805 31.52 8.08 40.20
CA LYS A 805 32.26 7.19 39.27
C LYS A 805 31.80 5.74 39.38
N VAL A 806 31.64 5.12 38.22
CA VAL A 806 31.26 3.70 38.04
C VAL A 806 32.33 2.78 38.63
N THR A 807 31.89 1.86 39.49
CA THR A 807 32.65 0.65 39.83
C THR A 807 31.75 -0.58 39.64
N THR A 808 32.30 -1.58 38.97
CA THR A 808 31.71 -2.88 38.64
C THR A 808 31.58 -3.79 39.87
N SER A 809 30.50 -4.58 39.99
CA SER A 809 30.51 -5.96 40.52
C SER A 809 29.11 -6.60 40.63
N ASN A 810 29.13 -7.95 40.66
CA ASN A 810 28.04 -8.92 40.66
C ASN A 810 27.29 -9.09 42.00
N ALA A 811 26.14 -9.76 41.90
CA ALA A 811 25.56 -10.77 42.81
C ALA A 811 24.72 -10.37 44.06
N GLU A 812 23.51 -10.97 44.08
CA GLU A 812 22.73 -11.59 45.18
C GLU A 812 22.17 -10.80 46.41
N SER A 813 20.86 -11.04 46.62
CA SER A 813 20.14 -11.32 47.89
C SER A 813 19.44 -10.22 48.73
N THR A 814 18.11 -10.46 48.91
CA THR A 814 17.24 -10.37 50.12
C THR A 814 16.84 -9.06 50.82
N GLU A 815 15.51 -8.89 50.88
CA GLU A 815 14.61 -8.55 52.02
C GLU A 815 14.53 -7.14 52.68
N ASN A 816 13.27 -6.66 52.66
CA ASN A 816 12.48 -6.04 53.74
C ASN A 816 12.81 -4.64 54.32
N GLY A 817 11.78 -3.79 54.38
CA GLY A 817 11.56 -2.88 55.52
C GLY A 817 11.13 -1.44 55.20
N LYS A 818 9.84 -1.14 55.39
CA LYS A 818 9.21 0.20 55.39
C LYS A 818 9.66 1.07 56.58
N LYS A 819 9.79 2.40 56.40
CA LYS A 819 8.91 3.47 56.96
C LYS A 819 9.52 4.88 56.87
N GLU A 820 8.78 5.77 56.20
CA GLU A 820 8.35 7.14 56.57
C GLU A 820 9.29 8.05 57.41
N GLU A 821 9.62 9.25 56.92
CA GLU A 821 8.97 10.56 57.23
C GLU A 821 9.84 11.73 56.72
N ILE A 822 9.19 12.76 56.17
CA ILE A 822 9.76 14.05 55.72
C ILE A 822 9.32 15.11 56.72
N ASP A 823 10.19 16.07 57.03
CA ASP A 823 9.77 17.34 57.65
C ASP A 823 10.36 18.56 56.90
N THR A 824 9.41 19.39 56.45
CA THR A 824 9.33 20.85 56.25
C THR A 824 10.58 21.73 56.01
N VAL A 825 10.49 22.69 55.04
CA VAL A 825 10.41 24.16 55.26
C VAL A 825 10.30 24.96 53.93
N GLU A 826 9.17 25.67 53.82
CA GLU A 826 8.84 27.04 53.37
C GLU A 826 9.51 27.79 52.19
N GLU A 827 8.61 28.56 51.54
CA GLU A 827 8.64 29.37 50.32
C GLU A 827 9.38 30.72 50.44
N SER A 828 9.79 31.28 49.28
CA SER A 828 9.52 32.70 49.01
C SER A 828 9.49 33.05 47.51
N THR A 829 8.44 33.78 47.15
CA THR A 829 7.94 34.36 45.89
C THR A 829 8.86 35.32 45.11
N THR A 830 8.76 35.40 43.77
CA THR A 830 8.08 36.50 43.01
C THR A 830 8.37 36.55 41.49
N ASN A 831 7.27 36.78 40.74
CA ASN A 831 7.03 37.58 39.52
C ASN A 831 7.59 37.22 38.12
N THR A 832 6.60 37.08 37.22
CA THR A 832 6.60 36.90 35.76
C THR A 832 7.09 38.12 34.97
N ALA A 833 7.89 37.87 33.91
CA ALA A 833 8.23 38.81 32.84
C ALA A 833 7.81 38.26 31.46
N LYS A 834 7.41 39.15 30.55
CA LYS A 834 7.04 38.86 29.14
C LYS A 834 8.24 38.24 28.39
N ILE A 835 8.00 37.16 27.65
CA ILE A 835 9.05 36.39 26.93
C ILE A 835 9.44 37.10 25.62
N THR A 836 10.73 37.42 25.49
CA THR A 836 11.38 37.94 24.29
C THR A 836 11.52 36.83 23.22
N PRO A 837 11.33 37.09 21.91
CA PRO A 837 11.58 36.09 20.87
C PRO A 837 13.03 35.59 20.92
N ILE A 838 13.21 34.27 20.85
CA ILE A 838 14.52 33.62 20.93
C ILE A 838 15.09 33.53 19.50
N SER A 839 16.14 34.30 19.24
CA SER A 839 16.93 34.24 18.01
C SER A 839 18.39 33.99 18.36
N PHE A 840 19.04 33.05 17.68
CA PHE A 840 20.48 32.81 17.85
C PHE A 840 21.17 32.66 16.48
N THR A 841 22.45 33.03 16.47
CA THR A 841 23.34 32.98 15.31
C THR A 841 24.45 31.98 15.59
N GLU A 842 24.71 31.10 14.64
CA GLU A 842 25.77 30.10 14.71
C GLU A 842 26.73 30.28 13.53
N ASP A 843 28.03 30.32 13.83
CA ASP A 843 29.11 30.55 12.88
C ASP A 843 29.99 29.30 12.80
N LEU A 844 30.16 28.75 11.60
CA LEU A 844 30.88 27.49 11.36
C LEU A 844 31.98 27.70 10.31
N ILE A 845 33.21 27.28 10.61
CA ILE A 845 34.33 27.32 9.66
C ILE A 845 34.43 25.96 8.96
N ILE A 846 34.36 25.95 7.64
CA ILE A 846 34.33 24.73 6.82
C ILE A 846 35.57 24.66 5.94
N SER A 847 36.30 23.55 6.03
CA SER A 847 37.45 23.26 5.17
C SER A 847 37.01 22.63 3.84
N ILE A 848 37.54 23.12 2.72
CA ILE A 848 37.14 22.71 1.36
C ILE A 848 38.25 21.89 0.71
N PRO A 849 37.95 20.72 0.13
CA PRO A 849 38.91 20.00 -0.70
C PRO A 849 39.32 20.79 -1.95
N SER A 850 40.59 20.79 -2.32
CA SER A 850 41.16 21.59 -3.42
C SER A 850 40.61 21.29 -4.83
N ASN A 851 39.74 20.30 -4.98
CA ASN A 851 39.08 19.91 -6.22
C ASN A 851 37.60 20.32 -6.32
N VAL A 852 37.06 21.06 -5.34
CA VAL A 852 35.64 21.48 -5.31
C VAL A 852 35.54 22.97 -5.62
N THR A 853 34.67 23.35 -6.56
CA THR A 853 34.42 24.76 -6.88
C THR A 853 33.46 25.40 -5.86
N PHE A 854 33.55 26.72 -5.67
CA PHE A 854 32.65 27.46 -4.77
C PHE A 854 31.16 27.29 -5.12
N ASN A 855 30.82 27.18 -6.41
CA ASN A 855 29.45 26.95 -6.85
C ASN A 855 28.93 25.55 -6.49
N GLU A 856 29.77 24.52 -6.59
CA GLU A 856 29.43 23.15 -6.17
C GLU A 856 29.28 23.06 -4.65
N LEU A 857 30.14 23.75 -3.89
CA LEU A 857 30.03 23.87 -2.44
C LEU A 857 28.72 24.57 -2.05
N ARG A 858 28.41 25.72 -2.66
CA ARG A 858 27.18 26.48 -2.38
C ARG A 858 25.92 25.66 -2.66
N HIS A 859 25.90 24.89 -3.74
CA HIS A 859 24.78 24.01 -4.07
C HIS A 859 24.63 22.86 -3.06
N SER A 860 25.75 22.24 -2.68
CA SER A 860 25.78 21.14 -1.71
C SER A 860 25.36 21.62 -0.31
N MET A 861 25.85 22.80 0.11
CA MET A 861 25.50 23.41 1.39
C MET A 861 24.02 23.78 1.46
N LYS A 862 23.46 24.31 0.37
CA LYS A 862 22.01 24.58 0.29
C LYS A 862 21.20 23.30 0.53
N LYS A 863 21.56 22.19 -0.11
CA LYS A 863 20.88 20.90 0.07
C LYS A 863 21.03 20.36 1.49
N PHE A 864 22.23 20.42 2.05
CA PHE A 864 22.50 19.94 3.41
C PHE A 864 21.71 20.72 4.48
N ILE A 865 21.66 22.05 4.39
CA ILE A 865 20.87 22.87 5.33
C ILE A 865 19.36 22.60 5.17
N GLN A 866 18.88 22.39 3.93
CA GLN A 866 17.49 21.99 3.70
C GLN A 866 17.16 20.63 4.32
N GLU A 867 18.06 19.67 4.22
CA GLU A 867 17.92 18.35 4.84
C GLU A 867 17.90 18.43 6.36
N ALA A 868 18.82 19.21 6.95
CA ALA A 868 18.85 19.48 8.39
C ALA A 868 17.52 20.05 8.89
N TYR A 869 16.94 21.00 8.14
CA TYR A 869 15.64 21.58 8.47
C TYR A 869 14.52 20.54 8.46
N HIS A 870 14.48 19.66 7.45
CA HIS A 870 13.48 18.59 7.37
C HIS A 870 13.67 17.57 8.50
N TYR A 871 14.91 17.18 8.78
CA TYR A 871 15.24 16.24 9.86
C TYR A 871 14.79 16.77 11.23
N SER A 872 14.99 18.06 11.49
CA SER A 872 14.59 18.67 12.76
C SER A 872 13.07 18.64 13.01
N HIS A 873 12.26 18.60 11.95
CA HIS A 873 10.80 18.55 12.05
C HIS A 873 10.22 17.13 12.12
N LYS A 874 11.05 16.08 12.02
CA LYS A 874 10.61 14.68 12.18
C LYS A 874 10.23 14.40 13.64
N PRO A 875 9.08 13.73 13.91
CA PRO A 875 8.69 13.35 15.26
C PRO A 875 9.69 12.36 15.87
N SER A 876 9.95 12.49 17.18
CA SER A 876 10.71 11.48 17.95
C SER A 876 9.79 10.30 18.26
N ILE A 877 10.12 9.10 17.77
CA ILE A 877 9.24 7.93 17.89
C ILE A 877 9.53 7.17 19.18
N SER A 878 8.50 7.03 20.01
CA SER A 878 8.45 6.12 21.16
C SER A 878 8.32 4.68 20.68
N THR A 879 9.24 3.80 21.09
CA THR A 879 9.21 2.37 20.78
C THR A 879 8.13 1.64 21.58
N SER A 880 7.04 1.26 20.92
CA SER A 880 6.05 0.29 21.44
C SER A 880 5.86 -0.85 20.45
N GLN A 881 5.68 -2.07 20.97
CA GLN A 881 5.43 -3.30 20.21
C GLN A 881 4.06 -3.35 19.48
N TYR A 882 3.22 -2.33 19.66
CA TYR A 882 1.91 -2.18 18.99
C TYR A 882 1.84 -0.91 18.12
N PHE A 883 2.99 -0.37 17.73
CA PHE A 883 3.05 0.83 16.90
C PHE A 883 2.67 0.51 15.44
N ASP A 884 1.53 1.05 14.98
CA ASP A 884 1.02 0.96 13.61
C ASP A 884 1.18 2.33 12.91
N PRO A 885 2.06 2.45 11.90
CA PRO A 885 2.33 3.73 11.24
C PRO A 885 1.12 4.31 10.50
N ILE A 886 0.26 3.48 9.91
CA ILE A 886 -0.93 3.94 9.16
C ILE A 886 -1.97 4.49 10.15
N PHE A 887 -2.09 3.83 11.31
CA PHE A 887 -3.04 4.21 12.34
C PHE A 887 -2.59 5.46 13.12
N GLU A 888 -1.29 5.65 13.33
CA GLU A 888 -0.73 6.84 13.98
C GLU A 888 -0.64 8.05 13.03
N ASP A 889 -0.44 7.85 11.72
CA ASP A 889 -0.53 8.93 10.71
C ASP A 889 -1.97 9.43 10.51
N LEU A 890 -2.98 8.59 10.75
CA LEU A 890 -4.39 8.99 10.78
C LEU A 890 -4.76 9.84 12.01
N LEU A 891 -3.95 9.78 13.07
CA LEU A 891 -4.15 10.51 14.32
C LEU A 891 -3.23 11.73 14.47
N THR A 892 -2.17 11.84 13.67
CA THR A 892 -1.21 12.94 13.73
C THR A 892 -1.49 13.98 12.64
N VAL A 893 -1.88 15.18 13.08
CA VAL A 893 -1.99 16.35 12.18
C VAL A 893 -0.61 16.61 11.57
N SER A 894 -0.56 16.73 10.23
CA SER A 894 0.66 16.95 9.46
C SER A 894 1.56 18.06 10.04
N PRO A 895 2.89 17.98 9.88
CA PRO A 895 3.81 19.06 10.23
C PRO A 895 3.73 20.18 9.18
N ARG A 896 2.58 20.83 9.04
CA ARG A 896 2.34 21.86 8.01
C ARG A 896 2.66 23.30 8.45
N GLN A 897 3.13 23.51 9.68
CA GLN A 897 3.51 24.85 10.16
C GLN A 897 4.98 24.87 10.61
N SER A 898 5.75 25.82 10.08
CA SER A 898 7.16 26.01 10.43
C SER A 898 7.30 26.32 11.92
N ARG A 899 8.28 25.70 12.58
CA ARG A 899 8.56 25.88 14.01
C ARG A 899 9.67 26.90 14.27
N PHE A 900 10.46 27.19 13.26
CA PHE A 900 11.49 28.22 13.27
C PHE A 900 11.83 28.60 11.83
N HIS A 901 12.22 29.85 11.63
CA HIS A 901 12.73 30.34 10.35
C HIS A 901 14.24 30.44 10.41
N TYR A 902 14.94 30.20 9.30
CA TYR A 902 16.39 30.32 9.25
C TYR A 902 16.86 31.02 7.97
N ASP A 903 17.96 31.75 8.11
CA ASP A 903 18.71 32.38 7.02
C ASP A 903 20.17 31.99 7.15
N TYR A 904 20.88 31.84 6.03
CA TYR A 904 22.32 31.54 6.08
C TYR A 904 23.12 32.31 5.05
N ASN A 905 24.37 32.60 5.38
CA ASN A 905 25.35 33.25 4.52
C ASN A 905 26.66 32.44 4.50
N LEU A 906 27.28 32.33 3.33
CA LEU A 906 28.54 31.63 3.13
C LEU A 906 29.58 32.61 2.57
N LEU A 907 30.64 32.88 3.34
CA LEU A 907 31.71 33.81 3.00
C LEU A 907 33.04 33.07 2.99
N CYS A 908 33.75 33.07 1.86
CA CYS A 908 35.10 32.54 1.79
C CYS A 908 36.11 33.64 2.10
N MET A 909 37.09 33.36 2.96
CA MET A 909 38.10 34.35 3.33
C MET A 909 39.17 34.43 2.23
N ASP A 910 39.12 35.50 1.43
CA ASP A 910 40.29 35.90 0.64
C ASP A 910 41.34 36.50 1.58
N LYS A 911 42.59 36.04 1.47
CA LYS A 911 43.70 36.62 2.24
C LYS A 911 43.74 38.12 2.00
N SER A 912 43.46 38.89 3.03
CA SER A 912 43.76 40.32 3.07
C SER A 912 45.23 40.50 2.72
N THR A 913 45.44 41.19 1.61
CA THR A 913 46.72 41.70 1.15
C THR A 913 47.51 42.30 2.31
N LYS A 914 48.71 41.78 2.56
CA LYS A 914 49.76 42.61 3.13
C LYS A 914 49.84 43.86 2.25
N GLN A 915 49.57 44.99 2.87
CA GLN A 915 49.74 46.32 2.32
C GLN A 915 51.18 46.47 1.82
N SER A 916 51.42 46.23 0.52
CA SER A 916 52.57 46.80 -0.18
C SER A 916 52.18 48.23 -0.52
N GLU A 917 52.89 49.21 0.03
CA GLU A 917 52.86 50.59 -0.45
C GLU A 917 52.91 50.59 -1.98
N ARG A 918 51.86 51.10 -2.63
CA ARG A 918 51.98 51.53 -4.02
C ARG A 918 52.69 52.87 -3.99
N ASP A 919 53.88 52.85 -4.56
CA ASP A 919 54.71 54.03 -4.80
C ASP A 919 53.98 54.96 -5.78
N ILE A 920 54.20 56.26 -5.61
CA ILE A 920 53.46 57.35 -6.28
C ILE A 920 53.65 57.35 -7.81
N PHE A 921 54.63 56.60 -8.30
CA PHE A 921 54.99 56.51 -9.72
C PHE A 921 54.07 55.59 -10.54
N ASP A 922 53.40 54.62 -9.93
CA ASP A 922 52.49 53.72 -10.66
C ASP A 922 51.10 54.33 -10.94
N ILE A 923 50.77 55.44 -10.27
CA ILE A 923 49.53 56.21 -10.51
C ILE A 923 49.69 57.15 -11.72
N LEU A 924 50.92 57.45 -12.15
CA LEU A 924 51.22 58.48 -13.15
C LEU A 924 51.52 57.95 -14.55
N SER A 925 51.45 56.63 -14.78
CA SER A 925 51.70 56.03 -16.09
C SER A 925 50.55 55.12 -16.53
N SER A 926 49.35 55.68 -16.66
CA SER A 926 48.31 55.09 -17.50
C SER A 926 48.44 55.69 -18.90
N ASP A 927 48.79 54.87 -19.90
CA ASP A 927 48.45 55.20 -21.27
C ASP A 927 47.91 53.99 -22.03
N SER A 928 46.89 54.33 -22.81
CA SER A 928 45.89 53.50 -23.48
C SER A 928 46.42 52.51 -24.50
N SER A 929 45.82 51.32 -24.58
CA SER A 929 45.09 50.85 -25.77
C SER A 929 44.73 49.35 -25.71
N THR A 930 43.56 49.07 -26.29
CA THR A 930 42.97 47.77 -26.66
C THR A 930 43.94 46.78 -27.32
N THR A 931 43.80 45.46 -27.12
CA THR A 931 43.34 44.43 -28.10
C THR A 931 43.67 42.97 -27.66
N LYS A 932 42.66 42.09 -27.73
CA LYS A 932 42.59 40.61 -27.93
C LYS A 932 43.66 39.59 -27.43
N CYS A 933 43.06 38.45 -27.00
CA CYS A 933 43.48 37.04 -27.09
C CYS A 933 44.45 36.47 -26.05
N GLY A 934 44.06 35.33 -25.47
CA GLY A 934 45.00 34.28 -25.06
C GLY A 934 44.70 33.65 -23.71
N ASN A 935 44.24 32.40 -23.74
CA ASN A 935 44.25 31.48 -22.59
C ASN A 935 45.65 31.39 -21.97
N ALA A 936 45.73 31.56 -20.66
CA ALA A 936 46.78 30.97 -19.84
C ALA A 936 46.22 30.63 -18.46
N GLN A 937 46.23 29.33 -18.15
CA GLN A 937 46.06 28.81 -16.80
C GLN A 937 47.09 29.48 -15.88
N SER A 938 46.62 30.07 -14.78
CA SER A 938 47.46 30.22 -13.59
C SER A 938 46.69 29.64 -12.41
N ASN A 939 47.21 28.53 -11.90
CA ASN A 939 46.80 27.93 -10.63
C ASN A 939 47.09 28.94 -9.53
N GLN A 940 46.04 29.46 -8.89
CA GLN A 940 46.14 30.08 -7.58
C GLN A 940 45.43 29.19 -6.58
N THR A 941 46.22 28.50 -5.77
CA THR A 941 45.79 27.80 -4.55
C THR A 941 45.29 28.83 -3.54
N SER A 942 43.97 29.02 -3.51
CA SER A 942 43.24 29.76 -2.47
C SER A 942 43.18 28.92 -1.19
N SER A 943 43.26 29.58 -0.02
CA SER A 943 43.04 28.91 1.27
C SER A 943 41.64 28.31 1.34
N ASN A 944 41.57 27.08 1.81
CA ASN A 944 40.42 26.18 1.73
C ASN A 944 39.39 26.40 2.86
N GLU A 945 39.13 27.62 3.32
CA GLU A 945 38.23 27.83 4.47
C GLU A 945 37.14 28.85 4.15
N CYS A 946 35.88 28.48 4.43
CA CYS A 946 34.73 29.38 4.31
C CYS A 946 33.92 29.39 5.59
N LEU A 947 33.44 30.57 5.96
CA LEU A 947 32.59 30.83 7.11
C LEU A 947 31.13 30.70 6.69
N LEU A 948 30.40 29.82 7.36
CA LEU A 948 28.96 29.67 7.26
C LEU A 948 28.30 30.28 8.50
N THR A 949 27.56 31.36 8.32
CA THR A 949 26.77 32.00 9.36
C THR A 949 25.30 31.62 9.18
N ILE A 950 24.66 31.06 10.21
CA ILE A 950 23.24 30.68 10.20
C ILE A 950 22.52 31.44 11.31
N ASN A 951 21.46 32.13 10.94
CA ASN A 951 20.55 32.80 11.86
C ASN A 951 19.27 31.98 11.99
N VAL A 952 18.84 31.68 13.21
CA VAL A 952 17.59 30.94 13.49
C VAL A 952 16.69 31.78 14.38
N ASN A 953 15.45 31.98 13.92
CA ASN A 953 14.38 32.66 14.65
C ASN A 953 13.30 31.65 15.04
N VAL A 954 13.17 31.38 16.34
CA VAL A 954 12.25 30.36 16.87
C VAL A 954 10.83 30.93 16.95
N ASP A 955 9.83 30.17 16.46
CA ASP A 955 8.43 30.55 16.59
C ASP A 955 7.88 30.17 17.96
N ASN A 956 7.55 31.17 18.78
CA ASN A 956 7.04 30.97 20.14
C ASN A 956 5.59 30.44 20.19
N ASN A 957 4.90 30.29 19.05
CA ASN A 957 3.52 29.79 19.01
C ASN A 957 3.41 28.28 19.21
N PHE A 958 4.51 27.53 19.14
CA PHE A 958 4.52 26.08 19.34
C PHE A 958 5.48 25.67 20.45
N THR A 959 5.04 24.72 21.27
CA THR A 959 5.78 24.26 22.45
C THR A 959 7.04 23.46 22.11
N ASP A 960 7.11 22.87 20.91
CA ASP A 960 8.23 22.08 20.42
C ASP A 960 9.22 22.88 19.54
N SER A 961 8.99 24.18 19.36
CA SER A 961 9.79 25.00 18.44
C SER A 961 11.25 25.12 18.81
N LEU A 962 11.55 25.33 20.10
CA LEU A 962 12.93 25.48 20.58
C LEU A 962 13.70 24.15 20.50
N GLU A 963 13.05 23.03 20.81
CA GLU A 963 13.65 21.70 20.67
C GLU A 963 14.04 21.40 19.22
N LYS A 964 13.14 21.71 18.28
CA LYS A 964 13.38 21.51 16.85
C LYS A 964 14.46 22.45 16.30
N ALA A 965 14.46 23.72 16.71
CA ALA A 965 15.53 24.65 16.35
C ALA A 965 16.90 24.17 16.87
N ASN A 966 16.96 23.62 18.08
CA ASN A 966 18.19 23.04 18.62
C ASN A 966 18.62 21.76 17.87
N LYS A 967 17.66 20.89 17.50
CA LYS A 967 17.91 19.69 16.68
C LYS A 967 18.47 20.06 15.30
N PHE A 968 17.99 21.16 14.71
CA PHE A 968 18.52 21.72 13.46
C PHE A 968 19.98 22.17 13.60
N ILE A 969 20.31 22.97 14.61
CA ILE A 969 21.70 23.40 14.85
C ILE A 969 22.61 22.22 15.14
N ASN A 970 22.19 21.27 15.97
CA ASN A 970 22.99 20.09 16.29
C ASN A 970 23.30 19.24 15.05
N TYR A 971 22.36 19.15 14.12
CA TYR A 971 22.58 18.47 12.85
C TYR A 971 23.62 19.22 12.00
N ILE A 972 23.55 20.55 11.96
CA ILE A 972 24.49 21.36 11.18
C ILE A 972 25.90 21.32 11.79
N LYS A 973 26.02 21.31 13.12
CA LYS A 973 27.31 21.15 13.82
C LYS A 973 28.02 19.83 13.50
N GLN A 974 27.34 18.84 12.93
CA GLN A 974 28.03 17.65 12.40
C GLN A 974 29.04 17.98 11.30
N LEU A 975 28.91 19.12 10.62
CA LEU A 975 29.91 19.61 9.67
C LEU A 975 31.27 19.90 10.32
N GLU A 976 31.32 20.26 11.60
CA GLU A 976 32.59 20.44 12.33
C GLU A 976 33.28 19.10 12.60
N SER A 977 32.53 17.99 12.64
CA SER A 977 33.05 16.65 12.97
C SER A 977 33.60 15.87 11.77
N VAL A 978 33.44 16.40 10.54
CA VAL A 978 33.84 15.74 9.28
C VAL A 978 34.86 16.58 8.48
N ALA A 979 35.43 17.64 9.08
CA ALA A 979 36.47 18.47 8.47
C ALA A 979 37.89 17.92 8.69
#